data_AF-A0A2V7RZG0-F1
#
_entry.id   AF-A0A2V7RZG0-F1
#
_cell.length_a   1.000
_cell.length_b   1.000
_cell.length_c   1.000
_cell.angle_alpha   90.00
_cell.angle_beta   90.00
_cell.angle_gamma   90.00
#
_symmetry.space_group_name_H-M   'P 1'
#
loop_
_entity.id
_entity.type
_entity.pdbx_description
1 polymer ?
#
loop_
_entity_poly.entity_id
_entity_poly.type
_entity_poly.pdbx_seq_one_letter_code
_entity_poly.pdbx_strand_id
1 'polypeptide(L)'
;MAAFKVVAAIPSVFLVPPTPGPATPSRWFLLALLVLLTAGAAHLALGGRGDRRAGLLALCFVLSASAFADGFLTRAAVALPALRSLTHGLAALPCAAFLPYANWAFFGAFPEATTFGPVALLPVRMRRLAAGVGAVLLGANVALLAAPPQREPWRGVVTLLWHERTGGAFWPVVLALTAAALGYGIWNARHARLEERRRVRLLTAGLALGSAPILVLELATQLSPLAHRVITAPPLYTIAQWIVYCPLLAVPLVTAYAVHVHRALDVKLYVRRALQYALARGTVLLLAAAPFATLAFLVYQARDRRVAELLAGGRGALLLGAGAGGLVIARGRRRVLDALDRRFFREEYDARVILRDLAEGIRRVADLGELERLVTREVDRALHVERVALLVLDPRTKHLVSRAGAARPLPLDAAVVTLARERGESVNVDLDDPVEAGPLARDDRAWLADGGFHLLVPLLDGTGALIGLLALGAKRSELPFSPEDRALLASVGSAAAVALERRLLAAQHTGERAAVQAAGECRHCGLICSTDEPRCARCGGPVHAAAVPRLLAGKFMMEERIGAGGMGVVYRARDLSLERPVAIKTLQPRGALLAWRLRREARAMAAVTHPNLAAIYGLESWNETPLLVVEYLSGGTLSSRLAKGRFSFGETLGLGTVLLDAAECIHGAGILHRDIKPSNIGFAAGDVVKVLDFGLARMMDTARGEAEPSRRTPAAGSGSTAGEGATTAADIVLGTAEYMSPEAVAGEGPDPSFDLWSIAIVLYESLAGRLPFAGFTPRETLHLVRAGRAPDLRDLVPGCPAPVADFFRDALAPERARRPPSAAALKRRLVEALAPFSTPATSATSRP
;
A
#
# COMPACT_ATOMS: atom_id res chain seq x y z
N MET A 1 -6.01 -29.77 21.17
CA MET A 1 -7.03 -30.85 21.15
C MET A 1 -8.46 -30.31 21.02
N ALA A 2 -8.97 -29.54 22.01
CA ALA A 2 -10.35 -29.03 21.99
C ALA A 2 -10.72 -28.25 20.71
N ALA A 3 -9.85 -27.35 20.23
CA ALA A 3 -10.07 -26.64 18.96
C ALA A 3 -10.15 -27.58 17.75
N PHE A 4 -9.28 -28.59 17.68
CA PHE A 4 -9.31 -29.60 16.62
C PHE A 4 -10.61 -30.42 16.64
N LYS A 5 -11.07 -30.80 17.83
CA LYS A 5 -12.33 -31.50 18.04
C LYS A 5 -13.53 -30.68 17.52
N VAL A 6 -13.57 -29.39 17.81
CA VAL A 6 -14.61 -28.47 17.35
C VAL A 6 -14.57 -28.29 15.82
N VAL A 7 -13.39 -28.10 15.23
CA VAL A 7 -13.22 -27.97 13.77
C VAL A 7 -13.66 -29.25 13.05
N ALA A 8 -13.36 -30.42 13.59
CA ALA A 8 -13.81 -31.69 13.02
C ALA A 8 -15.34 -31.90 13.12
N ALA A 9 -16.01 -31.31 14.12
CA ALA A 9 -17.44 -31.46 14.34
C ALA A 9 -18.30 -30.61 13.39
N ILE A 10 -17.87 -29.40 13.00
CA ILE A 10 -18.67 -28.46 12.20
C ILE A 10 -19.11 -29.05 10.84
N PRO A 11 -18.24 -29.69 10.04
CA PRO A 11 -18.65 -30.28 8.75
C PRO A 11 -19.68 -31.41 8.90
N SER A 12 -19.61 -32.15 10.01
CA SER A 12 -20.50 -33.30 10.23
C SER A 12 -21.99 -32.93 10.34
N VAL A 13 -22.31 -31.67 10.66
CA VAL A 13 -23.70 -31.19 10.71
C VAL A 13 -24.37 -31.24 9.33
N PHE A 14 -23.60 -31.01 8.27
CA PHE A 14 -24.09 -30.95 6.90
C PHE A 14 -24.08 -32.30 6.20
N LEU A 15 -23.21 -33.21 6.66
CA LEU A 15 -23.00 -34.52 6.04
C LEU A 15 -23.97 -35.59 6.56
N VAL A 16 -24.61 -35.38 7.71
CA VAL A 16 -25.50 -36.37 8.34
C VAL A 16 -26.97 -35.94 8.24
N PRO A 17 -27.87 -36.77 7.69
CA PRO A 17 -29.30 -36.44 7.61
C PRO A 17 -29.91 -36.29 9.01
N PRO A 18 -30.95 -35.45 9.17
CA PRO A 18 -31.63 -35.30 10.46
C PRO A 18 -32.33 -36.62 10.80
N THR A 19 -32.14 -37.12 12.02
CA THR A 19 -32.92 -38.25 12.53
C THR A 19 -34.32 -37.76 12.90
N PRO A 20 -35.40 -38.39 12.42
CA PRO A 20 -36.75 -38.08 12.86
C PRO A 20 -36.90 -38.50 14.33
N GLY A 21 -37.11 -37.52 15.21
CA GLY A 21 -37.35 -37.75 16.64
C GLY A 21 -37.89 -36.48 17.32
N PRO A 22 -38.90 -36.58 18.20
CA PRO A 22 -39.60 -35.41 18.76
C PRO A 22 -38.84 -34.69 19.89
N ALA A 23 -37.57 -35.02 20.15
CA ALA A 23 -36.89 -34.65 21.39
C ALA A 23 -35.37 -34.44 21.23
N THR A 24 -34.94 -33.71 20.22
CA THR A 24 -33.56 -33.16 20.19
C THR A 24 -33.62 -31.67 19.91
N PRO A 25 -32.74 -30.86 20.51
CA PRO A 25 -32.65 -29.46 20.13
C PRO A 25 -32.38 -29.44 18.64
N SER A 26 -33.01 -28.49 17.93
CA SER A 26 -32.75 -28.31 16.50
C SER A 26 -31.24 -28.40 16.25
N ARG A 27 -30.80 -29.31 15.37
CA ARG A 27 -29.37 -29.46 15.03
C ARG A 27 -28.73 -28.13 14.62
N TRP A 28 -29.55 -27.22 14.08
CA TRP A 28 -29.16 -25.85 13.73
C TRP A 28 -28.88 -24.98 14.95
N PHE A 29 -29.61 -25.20 16.05
CA PHE A 29 -29.37 -24.51 17.31
C PHE A 29 -28.03 -24.93 17.92
N LEU A 30 -27.76 -26.24 18.00
CA LEU A 30 -26.48 -26.76 18.50
C LEU A 30 -25.31 -26.33 17.61
N LEU A 31 -25.51 -26.27 16.28
CA LEU A 31 -24.54 -25.69 15.36
C LEU A 31 -24.32 -24.20 15.64
N ALA A 32 -25.38 -23.42 15.83
CA ALA A 32 -25.27 -21.99 16.14
C ALA A 32 -24.46 -21.76 17.43
N LEU A 33 -24.71 -22.56 18.47
CA LEU A 33 -23.96 -22.51 19.72
C LEU A 33 -22.48 -22.85 19.51
N LEU A 34 -22.20 -23.95 18.79
CA LEU A 34 -20.84 -24.37 18.46
C LEU A 34 -20.09 -23.27 17.69
N VAL A 35 -20.73 -22.69 16.68
CA VAL A 35 -20.17 -21.60 15.85
C VAL A 35 -19.93 -20.34 16.68
N LEU A 36 -20.89 -19.90 17.49
CA LEU A 36 -20.77 -18.68 18.29
C LEU A 36 -19.69 -18.79 19.38
N LEU A 37 -19.61 -19.92 20.08
CA LEU A 37 -18.55 -20.17 21.06
C LEU A 37 -17.18 -20.19 20.39
N THR A 38 -17.06 -20.84 19.23
CA THR A 38 -15.80 -20.92 18.47
C THR A 38 -15.39 -19.55 17.93
N ALA A 39 -16.34 -18.79 17.38
CA ALA A 39 -16.10 -17.44 16.89
C ALA A 39 -15.73 -16.49 18.03
N GLY A 40 -16.41 -16.57 19.17
CA GLY A 40 -16.09 -15.81 20.37
C GLY A 40 -14.70 -16.14 20.92
N ALA A 41 -14.33 -17.42 20.94
CA ALA A 41 -12.99 -17.86 21.34
C ALA A 41 -11.91 -17.31 20.40
N ALA A 42 -12.10 -17.45 19.09
CA ALA A 42 -11.17 -16.91 18.09
C ALA A 42 -11.05 -15.39 18.22
N HIS A 43 -12.17 -14.70 18.42
CA HIS A 43 -12.21 -13.26 18.63
C HIS A 43 -11.37 -12.83 19.84
N LEU A 44 -11.57 -13.48 20.99
CA LEU A 44 -10.84 -13.19 22.22
C LEU A 44 -9.35 -13.56 22.11
N ALA A 45 -9.01 -14.69 21.50
CA ALA A 45 -7.63 -15.15 21.35
C ALA A 45 -6.81 -14.31 20.36
N LEU A 46 -7.43 -13.87 19.26
CA LEU A 46 -6.76 -13.04 18.25
C LEU A 46 -6.73 -11.56 18.66
N GLY A 47 -7.83 -11.05 19.22
CA GLY A 47 -7.95 -9.65 19.62
C GLY A 47 -7.28 -9.31 20.94
N GLY A 48 -7.21 -10.24 21.88
CA GLY A 48 -6.56 -10.07 23.17
C GLY A 48 -5.06 -10.41 23.17
N ARG A 49 -4.36 -10.32 22.02
CA ARG A 49 -2.89 -10.54 21.98
C ARG A 49 -2.19 -9.52 22.87
N GLY A 50 -1.74 -9.97 24.04
CA GLY A 50 -1.15 -9.15 25.11
C GLY A 50 -1.93 -9.20 26.42
N ASP A 51 -3.24 -9.48 26.40
CA ASP A 51 -4.06 -9.63 27.60
C ASP A 51 -4.28 -11.12 27.93
N ARG A 52 -3.61 -11.58 28.99
CA ARG A 52 -3.75 -12.95 29.50
C ARG A 52 -5.20 -13.29 29.86
N ARG A 53 -6.01 -12.34 30.33
CA ARG A 53 -7.40 -12.55 30.76
C ARG A 53 -8.28 -12.92 29.56
N ALA A 54 -8.09 -12.25 28.42
CA ALA A 54 -8.79 -12.56 27.17
C ALA A 54 -8.46 -13.98 26.66
N GLY A 55 -7.18 -14.38 26.73
CA GLY A 55 -6.77 -15.76 26.39
C GLY A 55 -7.41 -16.83 27.30
N LEU A 56 -7.55 -16.53 28.60
CA LEU A 56 -8.21 -17.45 29.54
C LEU A 56 -9.72 -17.58 29.27
N LEU A 57 -10.41 -16.48 28.94
CA LEU A 57 -11.82 -16.53 28.55
C LEU A 57 -12.02 -17.24 27.20
N ALA A 58 -11.11 -17.04 26.25
CA ALA A 58 -11.10 -17.79 24.99
C ALA A 58 -10.98 -19.30 25.24
N LEU A 59 -10.11 -19.71 26.18
CA LEU A 59 -9.98 -21.11 26.56
C LEU A 59 -11.30 -21.67 27.15
N CYS A 60 -12.00 -20.92 28.00
CA CYS A 60 -13.33 -21.32 28.48
C CYS A 60 -14.30 -21.59 27.31
N PHE A 61 -14.33 -20.70 26.31
CA PHE A 61 -15.23 -20.83 25.17
C PHE A 61 -14.92 -22.05 24.29
N VAL A 62 -13.63 -22.33 24.01
CA VAL A 62 -13.23 -23.52 23.24
C VAL A 62 -13.55 -24.80 23.99
N LEU A 63 -13.33 -24.84 25.31
CA LEU A 63 -13.64 -26.02 26.12
C LEU A 63 -15.15 -26.27 26.20
N SER A 64 -15.96 -25.22 26.35
CA SER A 64 -17.42 -25.32 26.26
C SER A 64 -17.87 -25.79 24.88
N ALA A 65 -17.33 -25.22 23.79
CA ALA A 65 -17.62 -25.66 22.42
C ALA A 65 -17.29 -27.14 22.20
N SER A 66 -16.19 -27.63 22.80
CA SER A 66 -15.76 -29.02 22.66
C SER A 66 -16.72 -30.02 23.30
N ALA A 67 -17.48 -29.65 24.33
CA ALA A 67 -18.52 -30.51 24.92
C ALA A 67 -19.71 -30.70 23.96
N PHE A 68 -20.11 -29.64 23.26
CA PHE A 68 -21.22 -29.71 22.28
C PHE A 68 -20.82 -30.38 20.97
N ALA A 69 -19.52 -30.58 20.73
CA ALA A 69 -18.98 -31.26 19.56
C ALA A 69 -19.21 -32.79 19.61
N ASP A 70 -19.34 -33.38 20.80
CA ASP A 70 -19.39 -34.85 21.01
C ASP A 70 -20.51 -35.50 20.21
N GLY A 71 -21.75 -35.02 20.37
CA GLY A 71 -22.91 -35.58 19.67
C GLY A 71 -22.84 -35.46 18.14
N PHE A 72 -22.11 -34.49 17.62
CA PHE A 72 -21.88 -34.35 16.17
C PHE A 72 -20.85 -35.36 15.66
N LEU A 73 -19.74 -35.52 16.38
CA LEU A 73 -18.68 -36.48 16.04
C LEU A 73 -19.16 -37.93 16.15
N THR A 74 -19.93 -38.27 17.18
CA THR A 74 -20.51 -39.62 17.32
C THR A 74 -21.45 -39.95 16.16
N ARG A 75 -22.28 -38.99 15.73
CA ARG A 75 -23.13 -39.14 14.52
C ARG A 75 -22.30 -39.28 13.25
N ALA A 76 -21.23 -38.49 13.12
CA ALA A 76 -20.32 -38.58 11.98
C ALA A 76 -19.64 -39.96 11.88
N ALA A 77 -19.29 -40.56 13.02
CA ALA A 77 -18.67 -41.89 13.08
C ALA A 77 -19.57 -43.01 12.51
N VAL A 78 -20.89 -42.86 12.67
CA VAL A 78 -21.89 -43.77 12.10
C VAL A 78 -22.05 -43.52 10.59
N ALA A 79 -22.14 -42.26 10.19
CA ALA A 79 -22.43 -41.88 8.80
C ALA A 79 -21.24 -41.99 7.84
N LEU A 80 -20.00 -41.88 8.34
CA LEU A 80 -18.77 -41.89 7.55
C LEU A 80 -17.82 -43.01 8.01
N PRO A 81 -17.99 -44.25 7.52
CA PRO A 81 -17.20 -45.40 7.95
C PRO A 81 -15.69 -45.20 7.81
N ALA A 82 -15.23 -44.48 6.77
CA ALA A 82 -13.83 -44.19 6.51
C ALA A 82 -13.16 -43.33 7.60
N LEU A 83 -13.94 -42.54 8.34
CA LEU A 83 -13.45 -41.65 9.40
C LEU A 83 -13.85 -42.12 10.80
N ARG A 84 -14.49 -43.29 10.91
CA ARG A 84 -15.10 -43.79 12.16
C ARG A 84 -14.13 -43.80 13.34
N SER A 85 -12.92 -44.34 13.16
CA SER A 85 -11.94 -44.44 14.24
C SER A 85 -11.48 -43.05 14.73
N LEU A 86 -11.33 -42.09 13.81
CA LEU A 86 -10.93 -40.73 14.12
C LEU A 86 -12.06 -39.96 14.84
N THR A 87 -13.28 -39.97 14.29
CA THR A 87 -14.41 -39.22 14.86
C THR A 87 -14.86 -39.79 16.18
N HIS A 88 -14.87 -41.12 16.32
CA HIS A 88 -15.15 -41.79 17.59
C HIS A 88 -14.05 -41.53 18.64
N GLY A 89 -12.77 -41.61 18.25
CA GLY A 89 -11.66 -41.30 19.14
C GLY A 89 -11.68 -39.85 19.62
N LEU A 90 -12.01 -38.90 18.74
CA LEU A 90 -12.17 -37.48 19.11
C LEU A 90 -13.39 -37.24 20.01
N ALA A 91 -14.54 -37.85 19.71
CA ALA A 91 -15.74 -37.75 20.53
C ALA A 91 -15.45 -38.19 21.98
N ALA A 92 -14.76 -39.32 22.12
CA ALA A 92 -14.52 -39.94 23.41
C ALA A 92 -13.41 -39.28 24.26
N LEU A 93 -12.76 -38.20 23.78
CA LEU A 93 -11.80 -37.40 24.54
C LEU A 93 -12.50 -36.20 25.23
N PRO A 94 -12.79 -36.24 26.55
CA PRO A 94 -13.57 -35.22 27.22
C PRO A 94 -12.74 -33.99 27.59
N CYS A 95 -12.42 -33.15 26.61
CA CYS A 95 -11.66 -31.91 26.82
C CYS A 95 -12.33 -30.99 27.87
N ALA A 96 -13.66 -31.03 27.98
CA ALA A 96 -14.45 -30.28 28.95
C ALA A 96 -14.08 -30.57 30.43
N ALA A 97 -13.35 -31.66 30.71
CA ALA A 97 -12.80 -31.93 32.05
C ALA A 97 -11.94 -30.78 32.60
N PHE A 98 -11.34 -29.97 31.72
CA PHE A 98 -10.51 -28.80 32.10
C PHE A 98 -11.28 -27.48 32.10
N LEU A 99 -12.60 -27.47 31.82
CA LEU A 99 -13.42 -26.26 31.89
C LEU A 99 -13.38 -25.60 33.27
N PRO A 100 -13.42 -26.32 34.41
CA PRO A 100 -13.30 -25.69 35.72
C PRO A 100 -11.94 -25.02 35.94
N TYR A 101 -10.85 -25.63 35.44
CA TYR A 101 -9.51 -25.03 35.50
C TYR A 101 -9.47 -23.68 34.77
N ALA A 102 -10.02 -23.63 33.56
CA ALA A 102 -10.07 -22.39 32.77
C ALA A 102 -10.90 -21.30 33.47
N ASN A 103 -12.07 -21.66 34.03
CA ASN A 103 -12.91 -20.72 34.77
C ASN A 103 -12.22 -20.17 36.03
N TRP A 104 -11.59 -21.03 36.84
CA TRP A 104 -10.85 -20.58 38.02
C TRP A 104 -9.62 -19.74 37.66
N ALA A 105 -8.95 -20.05 36.56
CA ALA A 105 -7.85 -19.24 36.05
C ALA A 105 -8.34 -17.86 35.58
N PHE A 106 -9.47 -17.80 34.86
CA PHE A 106 -10.06 -16.54 34.38
C PHE A 106 -10.52 -15.67 35.54
N PHE A 107 -11.40 -16.16 36.42
CA PHE A 107 -11.92 -15.37 37.54
C PHE A 107 -10.87 -15.03 38.61
N GLY A 108 -9.77 -15.78 38.66
CA GLY A 108 -8.60 -15.42 39.48
C GLY A 108 -7.78 -14.26 38.91
N ALA A 109 -7.88 -13.99 37.61
CA ALA A 109 -7.19 -12.89 36.92
C ALA A 109 -8.12 -11.72 36.57
N PHE A 110 -9.44 -11.89 36.67
CA PHE A 110 -10.45 -10.92 36.28
C PHE A 110 -11.59 -10.81 37.33
N PRO A 111 -11.95 -9.59 37.79
CA PRO A 111 -11.24 -8.31 37.60
C PRO A 111 -9.83 -8.32 38.23
N GLU A 112 -9.03 -7.27 37.96
CA GLU A 112 -7.72 -7.11 38.62
C GLU A 112 -7.86 -7.24 40.14
N ALA A 113 -6.91 -7.95 40.75
CA ALA A 113 -7.01 -8.34 42.15
C ALA A 113 -7.12 -7.10 43.05
N THR A 114 -8.30 -6.88 43.62
CA THR A 114 -8.56 -5.89 44.69
C THR A 114 -8.67 -6.54 46.06
N THR A 115 -8.58 -7.86 46.12
CA THR A 115 -8.80 -8.65 47.33
C THR A 115 -7.48 -9.01 48.02
N PHE A 116 -7.37 -8.66 49.29
CA PHE A 116 -6.23 -8.96 50.16
C PHE A 116 -6.61 -10.05 51.17
N GLY A 117 -5.63 -10.84 51.63
CA GLY A 117 -5.82 -11.88 52.65
C GLY A 117 -6.13 -13.29 52.10
N PRO A 118 -6.65 -14.22 52.94
CA PRO A 118 -6.75 -15.65 52.60
C PRO A 118 -7.67 -15.97 51.41
N VAL A 119 -8.64 -15.09 51.12
CA VAL A 119 -9.55 -15.26 49.97
C VAL A 119 -8.83 -15.07 48.63
N ALA A 120 -7.74 -14.28 48.58
CA ALA A 120 -6.93 -14.10 47.37
C ALA A 120 -6.20 -15.39 46.94
N LEU A 121 -5.99 -16.34 47.87
CA LEU A 121 -5.38 -17.64 47.59
C LEU A 121 -6.38 -18.67 47.03
N LEU A 122 -7.68 -18.40 47.15
CA LEU A 122 -8.72 -19.35 46.76
C LEU A 122 -8.65 -19.71 45.26
N PRO A 123 -8.53 -18.76 44.30
CA PRO A 123 -8.39 -19.12 42.89
C PRO A 123 -7.15 -19.93 42.59
N VAL A 124 -6.02 -19.65 43.27
CA VAL A 124 -4.78 -20.41 43.08
C VAL A 124 -4.93 -21.86 43.52
N ARG A 125 -5.54 -22.08 44.69
CA ARG A 125 -5.81 -23.43 45.22
C ARG A 125 -6.83 -24.18 44.38
N MET A 126 -7.95 -23.54 44.06
CA MET A 126 -9.03 -24.16 43.28
C MET A 126 -8.61 -24.43 41.84
N ARG A 127 -7.77 -23.59 41.23
CA ARG A 127 -7.18 -23.87 39.92
C ARG A 127 -6.30 -25.13 39.94
N ARG A 128 -5.48 -25.33 40.98
CA ARG A 128 -4.66 -26.56 41.13
C ARG A 128 -5.53 -27.80 41.32
N LEU A 129 -6.56 -27.70 42.18
CA LEU A 129 -7.54 -28.76 42.37
C LEU A 129 -8.24 -29.12 41.06
N ALA A 130 -8.76 -28.12 40.34
CA ALA A 130 -9.46 -28.30 39.07
C ALA A 130 -8.55 -28.91 37.98
N ALA A 131 -7.26 -28.55 37.94
CA ALA A 131 -6.30 -29.16 37.03
C ALA A 131 -6.09 -30.65 37.36
N GLY A 132 -5.92 -30.99 38.65
CA GLY A 132 -5.76 -32.38 39.10
C GLY A 132 -7.00 -33.22 38.81
N VAL A 133 -8.19 -32.71 39.14
CA VAL A 133 -9.47 -33.36 38.83
C VAL A 133 -9.64 -33.55 37.32
N GLY A 134 -9.34 -32.53 36.50
CA GLY A 134 -9.41 -32.63 35.05
C GLY A 134 -8.47 -33.69 34.47
N ALA A 135 -7.26 -33.81 35.00
CA ALA A 135 -6.30 -34.84 34.60
C ALA A 135 -6.78 -36.26 34.97
N VAL A 136 -7.35 -36.45 36.16
CA VAL A 136 -7.93 -37.72 36.59
C VAL A 136 -9.12 -38.11 35.69
N LEU A 137 -10.03 -37.18 35.42
CA LEU A 137 -11.19 -37.42 34.56
C LEU A 137 -10.77 -37.76 33.12
N LEU A 138 -9.83 -37.00 32.54
CA LEU A 138 -9.32 -37.28 31.20
C LEU A 138 -8.60 -38.64 31.17
N GLY A 139 -7.71 -38.91 32.13
CA GLY A 139 -6.97 -40.17 32.22
C GLY A 139 -7.88 -41.39 32.37
N ALA A 140 -8.93 -41.28 33.18
CA ALA A 140 -9.94 -42.34 33.32
C ALA A 140 -10.65 -42.64 31.99
N ASN A 141 -11.00 -41.62 31.21
CA ASN A 141 -11.65 -41.81 29.90
C ASN A 141 -10.66 -42.38 28.87
N VAL A 142 -9.41 -41.92 28.84
CA VAL A 142 -8.36 -42.48 27.97
C VAL A 142 -8.08 -43.95 28.30
N ALA A 143 -8.01 -44.32 29.58
CA ALA A 143 -7.82 -45.70 30.01
C ALA A 143 -8.98 -46.61 29.58
N LEU A 144 -10.22 -46.11 29.65
CA LEU A 144 -11.41 -46.83 29.16
C LEU A 144 -11.43 -46.99 27.64
N LEU A 145 -10.86 -46.05 26.88
CA LEU A 145 -10.67 -46.18 25.43
C LEU A 145 -9.60 -47.21 25.06
N ALA A 146 -8.49 -47.25 25.80
CA ALA A 146 -7.33 -48.07 25.46
C ALA A 146 -7.49 -49.56 25.80
N ALA A 147 -8.38 -49.91 26.75
CA ALA A 147 -8.54 -51.27 27.26
C ALA A 147 -10.00 -51.79 27.14
N PRO A 148 -10.36 -52.50 26.04
CA PRO A 148 -11.63 -53.22 25.93
C PRO A 148 -11.75 -54.37 26.97
N PRO A 149 -12.97 -54.86 27.24
CA PRO A 149 -13.40 -55.23 28.59
C PRO A 149 -13.10 -56.68 28.99
N GLN A 150 -12.05 -56.93 29.77
CA GLN A 150 -12.00 -58.15 30.60
C GLN A 150 -11.38 -57.90 32.00
N ARG A 151 -12.27 -57.91 33.01
CA ARG A 151 -12.07 -58.30 34.43
C ARG A 151 -11.00 -57.58 35.28
N GLU A 152 -11.15 -56.27 35.46
CA GLU A 152 -10.33 -55.53 36.42
C GLU A 152 -11.20 -54.86 37.52
N PRO A 153 -10.88 -55.02 38.83
CA PRO A 153 -11.71 -54.53 39.94
C PRO A 153 -11.83 -53.01 40.00
N TRP A 154 -10.83 -52.27 39.50
CA TRP A 154 -10.85 -50.81 39.43
C TRP A 154 -11.82 -50.27 38.35
N ARG A 155 -12.34 -51.12 37.46
CA ARG A 155 -13.25 -50.72 36.37
C ARG A 155 -14.58 -50.16 36.89
N GLY A 156 -15.09 -50.65 38.02
CA GLY A 156 -16.33 -50.12 38.63
C GLY A 156 -16.19 -48.63 38.99
N VAL A 157 -15.04 -48.25 39.54
CA VAL A 157 -14.72 -46.86 39.90
C VAL A 157 -14.41 -46.03 38.66
N VAL A 158 -13.62 -46.55 37.71
CA VAL A 158 -13.25 -45.80 36.49
C VAL A 158 -14.45 -45.59 35.56
N THR A 159 -15.38 -46.54 35.48
CA THR A 159 -16.62 -46.38 34.71
C THR A 159 -17.58 -45.36 35.32
N LEU A 160 -17.48 -45.02 36.61
CA LEU A 160 -18.22 -43.88 37.17
C LEU A 160 -17.72 -42.55 36.61
N LEU A 161 -16.47 -42.49 36.14
CA LEU A 161 -15.85 -41.30 35.56
C LEU A 161 -16.02 -41.23 34.03
N TRP A 162 -16.69 -42.20 33.40
CA TRP A 162 -16.98 -42.17 31.97
C TRP A 162 -17.95 -41.03 31.63
N HIS A 163 -17.56 -40.16 30.70
CA HIS A 163 -18.30 -38.93 30.39
C HIS A 163 -19.67 -39.18 29.72
N GLU A 164 -19.87 -40.31 29.03
CA GLU A 164 -21.17 -40.66 28.43
C GLU A 164 -22.08 -41.47 29.39
N ARG A 165 -21.60 -41.81 30.59
CA ARG A 165 -22.42 -42.57 31.55
C ARG A 165 -23.43 -41.65 32.23
N THR A 166 -24.70 -41.93 32.01
CA THR A 166 -25.80 -41.30 32.75
C THR A 166 -25.73 -41.65 34.24
N GLY A 167 -25.84 -40.64 35.12
CA GLY A 167 -25.67 -40.83 36.57
C GLY A 167 -24.22 -41.13 36.99
N GLY A 168 -23.24 -40.87 36.11
CA GLY A 168 -21.82 -40.90 36.44
C GLY A 168 -21.36 -39.64 37.20
N ALA A 169 -20.14 -39.66 37.72
CA ALA A 169 -19.55 -38.56 38.48
C ALA A 169 -18.90 -37.48 37.60
N PHE A 170 -18.66 -37.74 36.30
CA PHE A 170 -17.96 -36.81 35.40
C PHE A 170 -18.62 -35.42 35.34
N TRP A 171 -19.87 -35.35 34.89
CA TRP A 171 -20.59 -34.09 34.72
C TRP A 171 -20.91 -33.40 36.06
N PRO A 172 -21.41 -34.08 37.11
CA PRO A 172 -21.61 -33.46 38.41
C PRO A 172 -20.36 -32.76 38.95
N VAL A 173 -19.19 -33.39 38.86
CA VAL A 173 -17.93 -32.81 39.33
C VAL A 173 -17.52 -31.59 38.51
N VAL A 174 -17.59 -31.68 37.17
CA VAL A 174 -17.25 -30.56 36.27
C VAL A 174 -18.20 -29.37 36.47
N LEU A 175 -19.51 -29.63 36.55
CA LEU A 175 -20.53 -28.60 36.72
C LEU A 175 -20.44 -27.95 38.11
N ALA A 176 -20.24 -28.71 39.18
CA ALA A 176 -20.10 -28.19 40.53
C ALA A 176 -18.88 -27.26 40.67
N LEU A 177 -17.71 -27.68 40.16
CA LEU A 177 -16.51 -26.84 40.19
C LEU A 177 -16.63 -25.60 39.30
N THR A 178 -17.37 -25.69 38.19
CA THR A 178 -17.68 -24.55 37.31
C THR A 178 -18.64 -23.56 37.97
N ALA A 179 -19.69 -24.06 38.64
CA ALA A 179 -20.62 -23.24 39.41
C ALA A 179 -19.91 -22.51 40.57
N ALA A 180 -18.99 -23.19 41.26
CA ALA A 180 -18.16 -22.58 42.30
C ALA A 180 -17.27 -21.45 41.74
N ALA A 181 -16.66 -21.65 40.57
CA ALA A 181 -15.86 -20.62 39.90
C ALA A 181 -16.70 -19.39 39.51
N LEU A 182 -17.90 -19.60 38.96
CA LEU A 182 -18.84 -18.53 38.63
C LEU A 182 -19.31 -17.76 39.89
N GLY A 183 -19.61 -18.49 40.97
CA GLY A 183 -19.95 -17.89 42.27
C GLY A 183 -18.82 -17.00 42.80
N TYR A 184 -17.58 -17.47 42.72
CA TYR A 184 -16.40 -16.66 43.03
C TYR A 184 -16.30 -15.45 42.10
N GLY A 185 -16.51 -15.61 40.79
CA GLY A 185 -16.52 -14.51 39.82
C GLY A 185 -17.53 -13.41 40.17
N ILE A 186 -18.78 -13.78 40.49
CA ILE A 186 -19.83 -12.84 40.93
C ILE A 186 -19.41 -12.11 42.21
N TRP A 187 -18.87 -12.85 43.18
CA TRP A 187 -18.37 -12.27 44.42
C TRP A 187 -17.22 -11.29 44.16
N ASN A 188 -16.23 -11.66 43.34
CA ASN A 188 -15.08 -10.84 42.98
C ASN A 188 -15.50 -9.57 42.23
N ALA A 189 -16.45 -9.69 41.28
CA ALA A 189 -17.02 -8.56 40.53
C ALA A 189 -17.73 -7.51 41.43
N ARG A 190 -18.29 -7.92 42.57
CA ARG A 190 -18.88 -6.98 43.55
C ARG A 190 -17.82 -6.13 44.24
N HIS A 191 -16.60 -6.64 44.37
CA HIS A 191 -15.46 -6.01 45.05
C HIS A 191 -14.47 -5.33 44.09
N ALA A 192 -14.80 -5.24 42.80
CA ALA A 192 -14.02 -4.47 41.82
C ALA A 192 -13.99 -2.97 42.16
N ARG A 193 -12.93 -2.27 41.70
CA ARG A 193 -12.78 -0.81 41.84
C ARG A 193 -14.01 -0.07 41.28
N LEU A 194 -14.35 1.08 41.87
CA LEU A 194 -15.54 1.87 41.50
C LEU A 194 -15.58 2.21 40.00
N GLU A 195 -14.43 2.54 39.40
CA GLU A 195 -14.27 2.90 37.98
C GLU A 195 -14.53 1.73 37.02
N GLU A 196 -14.30 0.49 37.47
CA GLU A 196 -14.44 -0.74 36.65
C GLU A 196 -15.72 -1.52 36.96
N ARG A 197 -16.40 -1.17 38.05
CA ARG A 197 -17.49 -1.96 38.63
C ARG A 197 -18.63 -2.20 37.66
N ARG A 198 -18.99 -1.19 36.86
CA ARG A 198 -20.09 -1.32 35.87
C ARG A 198 -19.73 -2.28 34.74
N ARG A 199 -18.51 -2.17 34.19
CA ARG A 199 -18.04 -3.01 33.07
C ARG A 199 -17.85 -4.48 33.49
N VAL A 200 -17.25 -4.71 34.66
CA VAL A 200 -17.00 -6.05 35.21
C VAL A 200 -18.29 -6.77 35.57
N ARG A 201 -19.26 -6.06 36.19
CA ARG A 201 -20.56 -6.63 36.54
C ARG A 201 -21.34 -7.10 35.32
N LEU A 202 -21.34 -6.33 34.23
CA LEU A 202 -22.07 -6.69 33.02
C LEU A 202 -21.57 -8.02 32.44
N LEU A 203 -20.24 -8.15 32.26
CA LEU A 203 -19.63 -9.37 31.73
C LEU A 203 -19.89 -10.57 32.65
N THR A 204 -19.64 -10.40 33.95
CA THR A 204 -19.80 -11.49 34.93
C THR A 204 -21.26 -11.91 35.09
N ALA A 205 -22.20 -10.96 35.10
CA ALA A 205 -23.63 -11.26 35.13
C ALA A 205 -24.09 -11.96 33.85
N GLY A 206 -23.59 -11.55 32.68
CA GLY A 206 -23.87 -12.23 31.41
C GLY A 206 -23.42 -13.69 31.39
N LEU A 207 -22.19 -13.96 31.84
CA LEU A 207 -21.65 -15.32 31.97
C LEU A 207 -22.47 -16.17 32.95
N ALA A 208 -22.82 -15.60 34.11
CA ALA A 208 -23.59 -16.29 35.14
C ALA A 208 -25.03 -16.58 34.71
N LEU A 209 -25.78 -15.56 34.24
CA LEU A 209 -27.17 -15.72 33.82
C LEU A 209 -27.30 -16.62 32.60
N GLY A 210 -26.33 -16.57 31.67
CA GLY A 210 -26.34 -17.43 30.49
C GLY A 210 -25.97 -18.89 30.79
N SER A 211 -25.15 -19.14 31.82
CA SER A 211 -24.69 -20.50 32.17
C SER A 211 -25.47 -21.15 33.34
N ALA A 212 -26.15 -20.37 34.18
CA ALA A 212 -26.88 -20.91 35.34
C ALA A 212 -27.96 -21.94 34.97
N PRO A 213 -28.79 -21.75 33.94
CA PRO A 213 -29.82 -22.72 33.58
C PRO A 213 -29.25 -24.10 33.21
N ILE A 214 -28.17 -24.14 32.42
CA ILE A 214 -27.52 -25.40 32.06
C ILE A 214 -26.88 -26.07 33.28
N LEU A 215 -26.23 -25.30 34.15
CA LEU A 215 -25.59 -25.82 35.35
C LEU A 215 -26.61 -26.43 36.32
N VAL A 216 -27.71 -25.72 36.58
CA VAL A 216 -28.75 -26.17 37.52
C VAL A 216 -29.49 -27.38 36.98
N LEU A 217 -29.93 -27.32 35.72
CA LEU A 217 -30.77 -28.37 35.17
C LEU A 217 -29.98 -29.65 34.93
N GLU A 218 -28.75 -29.54 34.40
CA GLU A 218 -27.90 -30.70 34.17
C GLU A 218 -27.40 -31.30 35.48
N LEU A 219 -27.10 -30.48 36.50
CA LEU A 219 -26.75 -31.02 37.82
C LEU A 219 -27.96 -31.73 38.47
N ALA A 220 -29.17 -31.18 38.34
CA ALA A 220 -30.39 -31.79 38.86
C ALA A 220 -30.69 -33.15 38.20
N THR A 221 -30.57 -33.24 36.86
CA THR A 221 -30.80 -34.49 36.12
C THR A 221 -29.73 -35.54 36.39
N GLN A 222 -28.50 -35.15 36.71
CA GLN A 222 -27.42 -36.11 37.02
C GLN A 222 -27.44 -36.58 38.48
N LEU A 223 -27.91 -35.75 39.43
CA LEU A 223 -27.95 -36.10 40.85
C LEU A 223 -29.25 -36.79 41.28
N SER A 224 -30.37 -36.56 40.57
CA SER A 224 -31.68 -37.10 40.94
C SER A 224 -32.30 -37.90 39.80
N PRO A 225 -32.48 -39.23 39.96
CA PRO A 225 -33.19 -40.05 38.99
C PRO A 225 -34.65 -39.62 38.79
N LEU A 226 -35.27 -39.02 39.81
CA LEU A 226 -36.61 -38.44 39.70
C LEU A 226 -36.59 -37.21 38.80
N ALA A 227 -35.66 -36.28 39.04
CA ALA A 227 -35.51 -35.09 38.22
C ALA A 227 -35.17 -35.45 36.77
N HIS A 228 -34.29 -36.44 36.55
CA HIS A 228 -34.00 -36.97 35.23
C HIS A 228 -35.28 -37.38 34.50
N ARG A 229 -36.06 -38.30 35.09
CA ARG A 229 -37.30 -38.80 34.48
C ARG A 229 -38.32 -37.70 34.18
N VAL A 230 -38.49 -36.74 35.09
CA VAL A 230 -39.46 -35.64 34.93
C VAL A 230 -39.00 -34.65 33.86
N ILE A 231 -37.73 -34.23 33.89
CA ILE A 231 -37.19 -33.23 32.96
C ILE A 231 -37.03 -33.80 31.55
N THR A 232 -36.73 -35.09 31.39
CA THR A 232 -36.59 -35.72 30.05
C THR A 232 -37.92 -36.14 29.43
N ALA A 233 -39.05 -36.03 30.14
CA ALA A 233 -40.37 -36.33 29.60
C ALA A 233 -40.93 -35.13 28.79
N PRO A 234 -41.51 -35.34 27.59
CA PRO A 234 -42.28 -34.29 26.90
C PRO A 234 -43.51 -33.87 27.71
N PRO A 235 -43.92 -32.58 27.71
CA PRO A 235 -43.33 -31.44 27.00
C PRO A 235 -42.19 -30.74 27.78
N LEU A 236 -41.96 -31.12 29.04
CA LEU A 236 -40.99 -30.47 29.93
C LEU A 236 -39.58 -30.49 29.34
N TYR A 237 -39.20 -31.56 28.65
CA TYR A 237 -37.92 -31.65 27.96
C TYR A 237 -37.74 -30.57 26.90
N THR A 238 -38.77 -30.28 26.09
CA THR A 238 -38.70 -29.22 25.08
C THR A 238 -38.55 -27.85 25.75
N ILE A 239 -39.31 -27.60 26.81
CA ILE A 239 -39.23 -26.35 27.59
C ILE A 239 -37.85 -26.19 28.24
N ALA A 240 -37.34 -27.26 28.85
CA ALA A 240 -36.01 -27.35 29.43
C ALA A 240 -34.91 -27.00 28.42
N GLN A 241 -35.01 -27.49 27.19
CA GLN A 241 -34.06 -27.14 26.13
C GLN A 241 -34.06 -25.65 25.81
N TRP A 242 -35.22 -25.02 25.69
CA TRP A 242 -35.30 -23.57 25.47
C TRP A 242 -34.71 -22.78 26.65
N ILE A 243 -35.00 -23.19 27.89
CA ILE A 243 -34.47 -22.57 29.12
C ILE A 243 -32.95 -22.71 29.21
N VAL A 244 -32.39 -23.84 28.78
CA VAL A 244 -30.95 -24.12 28.83
C VAL A 244 -30.21 -23.40 27.72
N TYR A 245 -30.68 -23.56 26.48
CA TYR A 245 -29.86 -23.24 25.32
C TYR A 245 -30.00 -21.78 24.85
N CYS A 246 -31.16 -21.13 25.02
CA CYS A 246 -31.31 -19.71 24.66
C CYS A 246 -30.42 -18.77 25.47
N PRO A 247 -30.38 -18.85 26.80
CA PRO A 247 -29.46 -18.04 27.61
C PRO A 247 -27.99 -18.33 27.28
N LEU A 248 -27.68 -19.57 26.93
CA LEU A 248 -26.31 -19.96 26.56
C LEU A 248 -25.87 -19.36 25.22
N LEU A 249 -26.75 -19.21 24.23
CA LEU A 249 -26.46 -18.47 22.99
C LEU A 249 -26.17 -16.99 23.25
N ALA A 250 -26.73 -16.41 24.30
CA ALA A 250 -26.47 -15.02 24.65
C ALA A 250 -25.06 -14.83 25.22
N VAL A 251 -24.41 -15.88 25.76
CA VAL A 251 -23.09 -15.77 26.41
C VAL A 251 -22.01 -15.19 25.48
N PRO A 252 -21.77 -15.72 24.27
CA PRO A 252 -20.78 -15.13 23.35
C PRO A 252 -21.14 -13.72 22.92
N LEU A 253 -22.44 -13.42 22.74
CA LEU A 253 -22.94 -12.12 22.28
C LEU A 253 -22.75 -11.04 23.34
N VAL A 254 -23.15 -11.31 24.59
CA VAL A 254 -22.98 -10.42 25.74
C VAL A 254 -21.50 -10.22 26.03
N THR A 255 -20.69 -11.26 25.91
CA THR A 255 -19.23 -11.17 26.06
C THR A 255 -18.63 -10.25 25.00
N ALA A 256 -18.98 -10.44 23.72
CA ALA A 256 -18.54 -9.57 22.64
C ALA A 256 -18.97 -8.11 22.88
N TYR A 257 -20.21 -7.89 23.31
CA TYR A 257 -20.71 -6.56 23.66
C TYR A 257 -19.92 -5.93 24.82
N ALA A 258 -19.70 -6.67 25.91
CA ALA A 258 -18.99 -6.17 27.08
C ALA A 258 -17.51 -5.83 26.78
N VAL A 259 -16.84 -6.67 26.00
CA VAL A 259 -15.47 -6.43 25.53
C VAL A 259 -15.40 -5.17 24.66
N HIS A 260 -16.34 -5.02 23.73
CA HIS A 260 -16.26 -3.98 22.72
C HIS A 260 -16.85 -2.63 23.12
N VAL A 261 -17.96 -2.61 23.85
CA VAL A 261 -18.63 -1.37 24.23
C VAL A 261 -18.11 -0.87 25.57
N HIS A 262 -17.85 -1.78 26.50
CA HIS A 262 -17.47 -1.43 27.87
C HIS A 262 -15.98 -1.65 28.18
N ARG A 263 -15.17 -2.05 27.18
CA ARG A 263 -13.73 -2.34 27.33
C ARG A 263 -13.47 -3.23 28.56
N ALA A 264 -14.29 -4.28 28.71
CA ALA A 264 -14.17 -5.17 29.86
C ALA A 264 -12.86 -5.98 29.84
N LEU A 265 -12.23 -6.15 28.68
CA LEU A 265 -10.92 -6.77 28.51
C LEU A 265 -10.13 -5.94 27.48
N ASP A 266 -8.80 -5.93 27.59
CA ASP A 266 -7.91 -5.19 26.70
C ASP A 266 -7.72 -5.98 25.40
N VAL A 267 -8.77 -5.92 24.57
CA VAL A 267 -8.79 -6.49 23.23
C VAL A 267 -8.50 -5.35 22.26
N LYS A 268 -7.30 -5.34 21.68
CA LYS A 268 -6.81 -4.25 20.82
C LYS A 268 -7.84 -3.94 19.72
N LEU A 269 -8.18 -2.66 19.58
CA LEU A 269 -9.25 -2.15 18.70
C LEU A 269 -9.11 -2.57 17.22
N TYR A 270 -7.90 -2.91 16.77
CA TYR A 270 -7.63 -3.33 15.39
C TYR A 270 -8.37 -4.60 14.99
N VAL A 271 -8.51 -5.59 15.89
CA VAL A 271 -9.24 -6.83 15.56
C VAL A 271 -10.73 -6.55 15.43
N ARG A 272 -11.27 -5.53 16.11
CA ARG A 272 -12.70 -5.21 16.00
C ARG A 272 -13.08 -4.65 14.63
N ARG A 273 -12.37 -3.63 14.12
CA ARG A 273 -12.66 -3.06 12.79
C ARG A 273 -12.27 -4.03 11.67
N ALA A 274 -11.14 -4.73 11.79
CA ALA A 274 -10.73 -5.74 10.82
C ALA A 274 -11.68 -6.94 10.79
N LEU A 275 -12.17 -7.41 11.95
CA LEU A 275 -13.15 -8.50 12.01
C LEU A 275 -14.54 -8.02 11.57
N GLN A 276 -14.97 -6.80 11.91
CA GLN A 276 -16.21 -6.22 11.39
C GLN A 276 -16.18 -6.06 9.87
N TYR A 277 -15.05 -5.62 9.33
CA TYR A 277 -14.82 -5.54 7.89
C TYR A 277 -14.79 -6.93 7.25
N ALA A 278 -14.03 -7.88 7.82
CA ALA A 278 -13.97 -9.26 7.33
C ALA A 278 -15.33 -9.97 7.40
N LEU A 279 -16.10 -9.74 8.47
CA LEU A 279 -17.47 -10.24 8.62
C LEU A 279 -18.42 -9.56 7.63
N ALA A 280 -18.36 -8.24 7.45
CA ALA A 280 -19.21 -7.54 6.49
C ALA A 280 -18.90 -7.98 5.05
N ARG A 281 -17.63 -8.01 4.67
CA ARG A 281 -17.13 -8.50 3.37
C ARG A 281 -17.48 -9.97 3.17
N GLY A 282 -17.23 -10.81 4.18
CA GLY A 282 -17.57 -12.23 4.18
C GLY A 282 -19.07 -12.47 4.05
N THR A 283 -19.91 -11.67 4.72
CA THR A 283 -21.37 -11.74 4.63
C THR A 283 -21.87 -11.38 3.24
N VAL A 284 -21.32 -10.33 2.62
CA VAL A 284 -21.66 -9.97 1.22
C VAL A 284 -21.27 -11.10 0.26
N LEU A 285 -20.11 -11.72 0.45
CA LEU A 285 -19.66 -12.85 -0.37
C LEU A 285 -20.52 -14.11 -0.14
N LEU A 286 -20.85 -14.43 1.11
CA LEU A 286 -21.74 -15.54 1.48
C LEU A 286 -23.14 -15.35 0.91
N LEU A 287 -23.73 -14.16 1.04
CA LEU A 287 -25.04 -13.83 0.48
C LEU A 287 -25.01 -13.87 -1.07
N ALA A 288 -23.90 -13.50 -1.69
CA ALA A 288 -23.74 -13.63 -3.14
C ALA A 288 -23.59 -15.09 -3.60
N ALA A 289 -22.99 -15.96 -2.77
CA ALA A 289 -22.78 -17.38 -3.07
C ALA A 289 -24.00 -18.24 -2.71
N ALA A 290 -24.79 -17.85 -1.71
CA ALA A 290 -25.89 -18.64 -1.15
C ALA A 290 -26.96 -19.06 -2.18
N PRO A 291 -27.40 -18.22 -3.14
CA PRO A 291 -28.36 -18.63 -4.16
C PRO A 291 -27.80 -19.73 -5.06
N PHE A 292 -26.50 -19.68 -5.41
CA PHE A 292 -25.85 -20.68 -6.24
C PHE A 292 -25.60 -21.99 -5.49
N ALA A 293 -25.19 -21.92 -4.22
CA ALA A 293 -25.04 -23.09 -3.38
C ALA A 293 -26.39 -23.78 -3.14
N THR A 294 -27.46 -23.00 -2.93
CA THR A 294 -28.82 -23.51 -2.78
C THR A 294 -29.32 -24.14 -4.08
N LEU A 295 -29.08 -23.49 -5.24
CA LEU A 295 -29.41 -24.03 -6.55
C LEU A 295 -28.69 -25.35 -6.81
N ALA A 296 -27.38 -25.40 -6.54
CA ALA A 296 -26.57 -26.62 -6.68
C ALA A 296 -27.07 -27.75 -5.77
N PHE A 297 -27.43 -27.43 -4.51
CA PHE A 297 -28.00 -28.38 -3.58
C PHE A 297 -29.37 -28.92 -4.04
N LEU A 298 -30.25 -28.04 -4.53
CA LEU A 298 -31.56 -28.44 -5.05
C LEU A 298 -31.44 -29.32 -6.30
N VAL A 299 -30.51 -29.01 -7.19
CA VAL A 299 -30.18 -29.86 -8.35
C VAL A 299 -29.64 -31.21 -7.89
N TYR A 300 -28.74 -31.23 -6.92
CA TYR A 300 -28.16 -32.46 -6.37
C TYR A 300 -29.21 -33.36 -5.68
N GLN A 301 -30.16 -32.78 -4.93
CA GLN A 301 -31.27 -33.54 -4.35
C GLN A 301 -32.17 -34.20 -5.41
N ALA A 302 -32.22 -33.62 -6.61
CA ALA A 302 -33.04 -34.12 -7.70
C ALA A 302 -32.23 -34.82 -8.80
N ARG A 303 -31.01 -35.28 -8.49
CA ARG A 303 -30.09 -35.94 -9.43
C ARG A 303 -30.66 -37.17 -10.14
N ASP A 304 -31.65 -37.82 -9.54
CA ASP A 304 -32.30 -39.03 -10.08
C ASP A 304 -33.47 -38.69 -11.03
N ARG A 305 -33.72 -37.40 -11.31
CA ARG A 305 -34.79 -36.91 -12.18
C ARG A 305 -34.25 -36.32 -13.49
N ARG A 306 -35.06 -36.36 -14.55
CA ARG A 306 -34.71 -35.72 -15.83
C ARG A 306 -34.80 -34.20 -15.70
N VAL A 307 -33.88 -33.47 -16.34
CA VAL A 307 -33.82 -31.99 -16.30
C VAL A 307 -35.14 -31.35 -16.76
N ALA A 308 -35.80 -31.93 -17.76
CA ALA A 308 -37.10 -31.46 -18.25
C ALA A 308 -38.20 -31.52 -17.17
N GLU A 309 -38.19 -32.56 -16.33
CA GLU A 309 -39.16 -32.71 -15.22
C GLU A 309 -38.87 -31.73 -14.07
N LEU A 310 -37.61 -31.34 -13.90
CA LEU A 310 -37.20 -30.34 -12.91
C LEU A 310 -37.71 -28.94 -13.27
N LEU A 311 -37.75 -28.63 -14.57
CA LEU A 311 -38.12 -27.32 -15.12
C LEU A 311 -39.62 -27.19 -15.42
N ALA A 312 -40.32 -28.29 -15.72
CA ALA A 312 -41.74 -28.27 -16.12
C ALA A 312 -42.74 -28.03 -14.95
N GLY A 313 -42.29 -28.00 -13.69
CA GLY A 313 -43.15 -27.77 -12.51
C GLY A 313 -42.95 -26.40 -11.85
N GLY A 314 -43.81 -26.05 -10.88
CA GLY A 314 -43.71 -24.78 -10.12
C GLY A 314 -42.38 -24.55 -9.38
N ARG A 315 -41.57 -25.61 -9.19
CA ARG A 315 -40.19 -25.52 -8.69
C ARG A 315 -39.20 -25.00 -9.73
N GLY A 316 -39.45 -25.19 -11.02
CA GLY A 316 -38.61 -24.69 -12.11
C GLY A 316 -38.53 -23.17 -12.15
N ALA A 317 -39.68 -22.49 -11.97
CA ALA A 317 -39.74 -21.03 -11.87
C ALA A 317 -38.96 -20.50 -10.64
N LEU A 318 -39.01 -21.22 -9.51
CA LEU A 318 -38.24 -20.88 -8.31
C LEU A 318 -36.73 -21.06 -8.51
N LEU A 319 -36.30 -22.11 -9.22
CA LEU A 319 -34.89 -22.34 -9.54
C LEU A 319 -34.33 -21.29 -10.51
N LEU A 320 -35.11 -20.95 -11.55
CA LEU A 320 -34.76 -19.89 -12.50
C LEU A 320 -34.74 -18.52 -11.83
N GLY A 321 -35.72 -18.22 -10.97
CA GLY A 321 -35.78 -17.00 -10.18
C GLY A 321 -34.61 -16.87 -9.20
N ALA A 322 -34.26 -17.95 -8.49
CA ALA A 322 -33.10 -17.97 -7.59
C ALA A 322 -31.77 -17.80 -8.35
N GLY A 323 -31.64 -18.41 -9.53
CA GLY A 323 -30.48 -18.25 -10.41
C GLY A 323 -30.34 -16.82 -10.93
N ALA A 324 -31.42 -16.23 -11.44
CA ALA A 324 -31.45 -14.85 -11.92
C ALA A 324 -31.17 -13.84 -10.79
N GLY A 325 -31.83 -14.00 -9.64
CA GLY A 325 -31.60 -13.19 -8.44
C GLY A 325 -30.17 -13.32 -7.92
N GLY A 326 -29.62 -14.54 -7.90
CA GLY A 326 -28.21 -14.79 -7.59
C GLY A 326 -27.26 -14.06 -8.53
N LEU A 327 -27.54 -14.04 -9.83
CA LEU A 327 -26.74 -13.34 -10.84
C LEU A 327 -26.76 -11.80 -10.63
N VAL A 328 -27.92 -11.25 -10.25
CA VAL A 328 -28.07 -9.83 -9.91
C VAL A 328 -27.26 -9.47 -8.66
N ILE A 329 -27.40 -10.24 -7.58
CA ILE A 329 -26.62 -10.05 -6.34
C ILE A 329 -25.11 -10.18 -6.63
N ALA A 330 -24.73 -11.18 -7.44
CA ALA A 330 -23.36 -11.38 -7.86
C ALA A 330 -22.80 -10.19 -8.65
N ARG A 331 -23.57 -9.56 -9.55
CA ARG A 331 -23.14 -8.36 -10.27
C ARG A 331 -23.09 -7.13 -9.35
N GLY A 332 -24.04 -6.98 -8.44
CA GLY A 332 -24.13 -5.87 -7.49
C GLY A 332 -23.06 -5.88 -6.39
N ARG A 333 -22.48 -7.05 -6.08
CA ARG A 333 -21.55 -7.23 -4.96
C ARG A 333 -20.34 -6.29 -5.00
N ARG A 334 -19.79 -5.99 -6.18
CA ARG A 334 -18.62 -5.10 -6.33
C ARG A 334 -18.91 -3.71 -5.76
N ARG A 335 -20.04 -3.11 -6.13
CA ARG A 335 -20.44 -1.78 -5.65
C ARG A 335 -20.62 -1.73 -4.13
N VAL A 336 -21.17 -2.78 -3.54
CA VAL A 336 -21.38 -2.88 -2.08
C VAL A 336 -20.06 -3.07 -1.35
N LEU A 337 -19.15 -3.90 -1.89
CA LEU A 337 -17.81 -4.08 -1.35
C LEU A 337 -17.01 -2.76 -1.42
N ASP A 338 -17.06 -2.04 -2.54
CA ASP A 338 -16.40 -0.73 -2.68
C ASP A 338 -16.99 0.33 -1.72
N ALA A 339 -18.29 0.25 -1.42
CA ALA A 339 -18.93 1.12 -0.42
C ALA A 339 -18.54 0.75 1.01
N LEU A 340 -18.40 -0.54 1.32
CA LEU A 340 -17.87 -1.02 2.60
C LEU A 340 -16.42 -0.60 2.79
N ASP A 341 -15.57 -0.76 1.78
CA ASP A 341 -14.17 -0.34 1.80
C ASP A 341 -14.07 1.16 2.13
N ARG A 342 -14.85 2.00 1.45
CA ARG A 342 -14.90 3.45 1.75
C ARG A 342 -15.41 3.78 3.14
N ARG A 343 -16.34 3.01 3.70
CA ARG A 343 -16.90 3.26 5.04
C ARG A 343 -15.92 2.86 6.16
N PHE A 344 -15.17 1.79 5.98
CA PHE A 344 -14.24 1.27 6.99
C PHE A 344 -12.83 1.90 6.90
N PHE A 345 -12.40 2.37 5.73
CA PHE A 345 -11.05 2.93 5.50
C PHE A 345 -11.03 4.44 5.18
N ARG A 346 -12.12 5.18 5.47
CA ARG A 346 -12.21 6.63 5.20
C ARG A 346 -11.08 7.43 5.86
N GLU A 347 -10.74 7.08 7.10
CA GLU A 347 -9.68 7.74 7.88
C GLU A 347 -8.28 7.55 7.25
N GLU A 348 -7.99 6.39 6.62
CA GLU A 348 -6.71 6.14 5.94
C GLU A 348 -6.60 6.87 4.61
N TYR A 349 -7.71 7.02 3.87
CA TYR A 349 -7.69 7.78 2.61
C TYR A 349 -7.40 9.27 2.86
N ASP A 350 -8.01 9.85 3.88
CA ASP A 350 -7.76 11.24 4.28
C ASP A 350 -6.32 11.41 4.82
N ALA A 351 -5.81 10.45 5.60
CA ALA A 351 -4.42 10.44 6.06
C ALA A 351 -3.40 10.47 4.91
N ARG A 352 -3.63 9.68 3.85
CA ARG A 352 -2.74 9.65 2.67
C ARG A 352 -2.72 10.98 1.93
N VAL A 353 -3.88 11.61 1.77
CA VAL A 353 -3.97 12.93 1.14
C VAL A 353 -3.23 13.96 2.00
N ILE A 354 -3.47 13.99 3.32
CA ILE A 354 -2.82 14.92 4.23
C ILE A 354 -1.29 14.73 4.26
N LEU A 355 -0.79 13.49 4.35
CA LEU A 355 0.66 13.23 4.36
C LEU A 355 1.33 13.56 3.03
N ARG A 356 0.67 13.28 1.91
CA ARG A 356 1.16 13.67 0.58
C ARG A 356 1.20 15.19 0.45
N ASP A 357 0.12 15.87 0.81
CA ASP A 357 0.02 17.33 0.73
C ASP A 357 1.00 18.00 1.70
N LEU A 358 1.25 17.40 2.87
CA LEU A 358 2.30 17.80 3.81
C LEU A 358 3.69 17.70 3.17
N ALA A 359 4.03 16.58 2.52
CA ALA A 359 5.30 16.43 1.81
C ALA A 359 5.48 17.50 0.71
N GLU A 360 4.39 18.00 0.13
CA GLU A 360 4.42 19.15 -0.77
C GLU A 360 4.58 20.50 -0.05
N GLY A 361 3.85 20.69 1.06
CA GLY A 361 3.83 21.90 1.87
C GLY A 361 5.14 22.20 2.58
N ILE A 362 5.85 21.18 3.06
CA ILE A 362 7.17 21.28 3.69
C ILE A 362 8.17 22.06 2.83
N ARG A 363 8.06 21.96 1.50
CA ARG A 363 8.97 22.64 0.56
C ARG A 363 8.80 24.16 0.50
N ARG A 364 7.72 24.70 1.10
CA ARG A 364 7.37 26.14 1.09
C ARG A 364 7.58 26.84 2.42
N VAL A 365 7.81 26.08 3.49
CA VAL A 365 8.05 26.59 4.83
C VAL A 365 9.28 27.50 4.84
N ALA A 366 9.25 28.62 5.58
CA ALA A 366 10.32 29.62 5.63
C ALA A 366 11.24 29.45 6.86
N ASP A 367 10.71 29.00 8.00
CA ASP A 367 11.44 28.87 9.28
C ASP A 367 11.50 27.42 9.82
N LEU A 368 12.55 27.10 10.59
CA LEU A 368 12.72 25.76 11.19
C LEU A 368 11.61 25.44 12.21
N GLY A 369 11.17 26.44 12.98
CA GLY A 369 10.06 26.29 13.92
C GLY A 369 8.71 26.16 13.21
N GLU A 370 8.55 26.79 12.05
CA GLU A 370 7.39 26.57 11.18
C GLU A 370 7.38 25.15 10.60
N LEU A 371 8.55 24.59 10.25
CA LEU A 371 8.68 23.22 9.75
C LEU A 371 8.27 22.21 10.82
N GLU A 372 8.83 22.34 12.02
CA GLU A 372 8.49 21.49 13.16
C GLU A 372 6.99 21.57 13.47
N ARG A 373 6.39 22.77 13.50
CA ARG A 373 4.94 22.93 13.72
C ARG A 373 4.09 22.31 12.62
N LEU A 374 4.46 22.50 11.35
CA LEU A 374 3.70 21.97 10.21
C LEU A 374 3.75 20.45 10.18
N VAL A 375 4.95 19.86 10.28
CA VAL A 375 5.14 18.40 10.29
C VAL A 375 4.38 17.78 11.46
N THR A 376 4.59 18.30 12.67
CA THR A 376 3.94 17.79 13.89
C THR A 376 2.42 17.86 13.77
N ARG A 377 1.87 19.00 13.33
CA ARG A 377 0.42 19.20 13.21
C ARG A 377 -0.22 18.30 12.16
N GLU A 378 0.32 18.25 10.95
CA GLU A 378 -0.30 17.50 9.86
C GLU A 378 -0.07 15.99 10.00
N VAL A 379 1.05 15.56 10.61
CA VAL A 379 1.26 14.14 10.98
C VAL A 379 0.28 13.71 12.06
N ASP A 380 0.07 14.52 13.11
CA ASP A 380 -0.95 14.23 14.13
C ASP A 380 -2.37 14.25 13.54
N ARG A 381 -2.66 15.18 12.63
CA ARG A 381 -3.95 15.25 11.94
C ARG A 381 -4.20 14.05 11.03
N ALA A 382 -3.17 13.55 10.35
CA ALA A 382 -3.28 12.43 9.43
C ALA A 382 -3.35 11.09 10.18
N LEU A 383 -2.49 10.88 11.17
CA LEU A 383 -2.28 9.57 11.79
C LEU A 383 -2.85 9.46 13.19
N HIS A 384 -3.34 10.56 13.77
CA HIS A 384 -3.88 10.64 15.13
C HIS A 384 -2.98 9.96 16.14
N VAL A 385 -1.73 10.42 16.25
CA VAL A 385 -0.73 9.81 17.13
C VAL A 385 -0.84 10.36 18.54
N GLU A 386 -0.36 9.60 19.52
CA GLU A 386 -0.32 10.05 20.91
C GLU A 386 0.68 11.19 21.07
N ARG A 387 1.86 11.03 20.45
CA ARG A 387 2.94 12.02 20.45
C ARG A 387 3.65 12.04 19.10
N VAL A 388 4.21 13.19 18.76
CA VAL A 388 5.06 13.38 17.58
C VAL A 388 6.11 14.44 17.92
N ALA A 389 7.35 14.18 17.53
CA ALA A 389 8.46 15.10 17.73
C ALA A 389 9.38 15.07 16.52
N LEU A 390 9.73 16.25 16.01
CA LEU A 390 10.80 16.42 15.03
C LEU A 390 12.05 16.89 15.77
N LEU A 391 13.10 16.07 15.76
CA LEU A 391 14.41 16.43 16.29
C LEU A 391 15.36 16.78 15.14
N VAL A 392 16.06 17.90 15.26
CA VAL A 392 17.02 18.37 14.25
C VAL A 392 18.42 18.41 14.84
N LEU A 393 19.43 18.06 14.04
CA LEU A 393 20.82 18.11 14.46
C LEU A 393 21.25 19.56 14.73
N ASP A 394 21.73 19.81 15.95
CA ASP A 394 22.52 20.99 16.27
C ASP A 394 24.01 20.68 16.03
N PRO A 395 24.64 21.27 15.00
CA PRO A 395 26.03 20.98 14.65
C PRO A 395 27.04 21.44 15.72
N ARG A 396 26.66 22.33 16.65
CA ARG A 396 27.55 22.80 17.72
C ARG A 396 27.64 21.79 18.86
N THR A 397 26.50 21.23 19.24
CA THR A 397 26.40 20.30 20.38
C THR A 397 26.48 18.84 19.95
N LYS A 398 26.30 18.52 18.65
CA LYS A 398 26.14 17.16 18.12
C LYS A 398 24.97 16.40 18.75
N HIS A 399 23.92 17.13 19.14
CA HIS A 399 22.69 16.57 19.66
C HIS A 399 21.53 16.81 18.69
N LEU A 400 20.61 15.87 18.64
CA LEU A 400 19.30 16.02 18.03
C LEU A 400 18.38 16.70 19.04
N VAL A 401 17.82 17.86 18.68
CA VAL A 401 17.02 18.70 19.58
C VAL A 401 15.67 19.02 18.95
N SER A 402 14.59 18.92 19.73
CA SER A 402 13.27 19.46 19.37
C SER A 402 13.17 20.89 19.89
N ARG A 403 12.86 21.86 19.03
CA ARG A 403 12.75 23.27 19.45
C ARG A 403 11.45 23.51 20.21
N ALA A 404 10.41 22.72 19.94
CA ALA A 404 9.16 22.75 20.70
C ALA A 404 9.27 22.07 22.07
N GLY A 405 10.41 21.45 22.40
CA GLY A 405 10.58 20.70 23.65
C GLY A 405 9.74 19.42 23.72
N ALA A 406 9.32 18.89 22.56
CA ALA A 406 8.47 17.71 22.49
C ALA A 406 9.19 16.41 22.90
N ALA A 407 10.52 16.42 22.85
CA ALA A 407 11.40 15.32 23.26
C ALA A 407 12.66 15.87 23.94
N ARG A 408 13.29 15.07 24.82
CA ARG A 408 14.60 15.40 25.40
C ARG A 408 15.69 15.35 24.31
N PRO A 409 16.76 16.18 24.41
CA PRO A 409 17.89 16.11 23.50
C PRO A 409 18.49 14.70 23.46
N LEU A 410 18.85 14.24 22.26
CA LEU A 410 19.36 12.90 22.02
C LEU A 410 20.73 13.02 21.35
N PRO A 411 21.81 12.46 21.91
CA PRO A 411 23.13 12.58 21.32
C PRO A 411 23.23 11.75 20.03
N LEU A 412 24.04 12.22 19.06
CA LEU A 412 24.12 11.62 17.72
C LEU A 412 24.71 10.19 17.72
N ASP A 413 25.44 9.81 18.77
CA ASP A 413 26.04 8.49 19.00
C ASP A 413 25.14 7.52 19.79
N ALA A 414 23.93 7.93 20.18
CA ALA A 414 22.96 7.05 20.84
C ALA A 414 22.68 5.80 19.98
N ALA A 415 22.46 4.64 20.63
CA ALA A 415 22.27 3.38 19.91
C ALA A 415 20.99 3.39 19.08
N VAL A 416 19.95 4.06 19.58
CA VAL A 416 18.68 4.27 18.85
C VAL A 416 18.85 5.12 17.58
N VAL A 417 19.75 6.12 17.60
CA VAL A 417 20.07 6.95 16.43
C VAL A 417 20.91 6.17 15.43
N THR A 418 21.89 5.41 15.93
CA THR A 418 22.72 4.52 15.12
C THR A 418 21.88 3.47 14.39
N LEU A 419 20.92 2.85 15.08
CA LEU A 419 19.97 1.91 14.50
C LEU A 419 19.13 2.54 13.38
N ALA A 420 18.62 3.75 13.60
CA ALA A 420 17.85 4.48 12.58
C ALA A 420 18.71 4.84 11.36
N ARG A 421 19.97 5.22 11.58
CA ARG A 421 20.93 5.53 10.53
C ARG A 421 21.31 4.29 9.70
N GLU A 422 21.63 3.17 10.34
CA GLU A 422 22.06 1.95 9.66
C GLU A 422 20.95 1.33 8.80
N ARG A 423 19.70 1.41 9.26
CA ARG A 423 18.56 0.92 8.49
C ARG A 423 18.17 1.84 7.34
N GLY A 424 18.37 3.15 7.48
CA GLY A 424 18.03 4.16 6.47
C GLY A 424 16.53 4.31 6.16
N GLU A 425 15.68 3.53 6.85
CA GLU A 425 14.23 3.50 6.70
C GLU A 425 13.55 3.69 8.06
N SER A 426 12.22 3.80 8.06
CA SER A 426 11.46 3.92 9.31
C SER A 426 11.63 2.68 10.20
N VAL A 427 12.05 2.86 11.43
CA VAL A 427 12.30 1.79 12.41
C VAL A 427 11.18 1.74 13.43
N ASN A 428 10.53 0.58 13.55
CA ASN A 428 9.60 0.32 14.64
C ASN A 428 10.40 -0.13 15.87
N VAL A 429 10.02 0.38 17.04
CA VAL A 429 10.68 0.08 18.31
C VAL A 429 9.62 -0.30 19.33
N ASP A 430 9.46 -1.60 19.55
CA ASP A 430 8.61 -2.13 20.62
C ASP A 430 9.46 -2.46 21.87
N LEU A 431 9.21 -1.74 22.97
CA LEU A 431 9.91 -1.96 24.24
C LEU A 431 9.46 -3.26 24.93
N ASP A 432 8.29 -3.79 24.57
CA ASP A 432 7.77 -5.05 25.11
C ASP A 432 8.32 -6.29 24.36
N ASP A 433 8.94 -6.09 23.18
CA ASP A 433 9.59 -7.16 22.43
C ASP A 433 11.08 -7.28 22.85
N PRO A 434 11.48 -8.36 23.54
CA PRO A 434 12.86 -8.54 23.98
C PRO A 434 13.87 -8.66 22.83
N VAL A 435 13.43 -8.98 21.61
CA VAL A 435 14.30 -9.06 20.42
C VAL A 435 14.59 -7.67 19.86
N GLU A 436 13.60 -6.79 19.82
CA GLU A 436 13.75 -5.41 19.34
C GLU A 436 14.37 -4.48 20.40
N ALA A 437 14.06 -4.70 21.68
CA ALA A 437 14.57 -3.92 22.80
C ALA A 437 15.96 -4.36 23.30
N GLY A 438 16.41 -5.56 22.91
CA GLY A 438 17.67 -6.17 23.33
C GLY A 438 18.94 -5.36 22.99
N PRO A 439 19.08 -4.81 21.76
CA PRO A 439 20.25 -4.03 21.36
C PRO A 439 20.35 -2.63 21.97
N LEU A 440 19.29 -2.12 22.59
CA LEU A 440 19.21 -0.72 23.05
C LEU A 440 19.87 -0.52 24.42
N ALA A 441 20.55 0.62 24.60
CA ALA A 441 21.08 1.04 25.88
C ALA A 441 19.95 1.35 26.89
N ARG A 442 20.24 1.34 28.20
CA ARG A 442 19.25 1.68 29.24
C ARG A 442 18.69 3.10 29.07
N ASP A 443 19.55 4.05 28.71
CA ASP A 443 19.17 5.45 28.54
C ASP A 443 18.30 5.66 27.30
N ASP A 444 18.56 4.92 26.21
CA ASP A 444 17.73 4.94 25.00
C ASP A 444 16.33 4.36 25.25
N ARG A 445 16.24 3.28 26.04
CA ARG A 445 14.96 2.72 26.48
C ARG A 445 14.18 3.70 27.34
N ALA A 446 14.86 4.41 28.24
CA ALA A 446 14.24 5.46 29.05
C ALA A 446 13.76 6.63 28.18
N TRP A 447 14.54 7.05 27.18
CA TRP A 447 14.15 8.10 26.24
C TRP A 447 12.90 7.72 25.42
N LEU A 448 12.85 6.49 24.91
CA LEU A 448 11.69 5.96 24.18
C LEU A 448 10.45 5.85 25.07
N ALA A 449 10.62 5.37 26.31
CA ALA A 449 9.53 5.24 27.28
C ALA A 449 8.99 6.60 27.74
N ASP A 450 9.87 7.54 28.12
CA ASP A 450 9.50 8.90 28.54
C ASP A 450 8.85 9.70 27.39
N GLY A 451 9.33 9.46 26.17
CA GLY A 451 8.82 10.05 24.93
C GLY A 451 7.56 9.37 24.40
N GLY A 452 7.26 8.14 24.83
CA GLY A 452 6.18 7.31 24.28
C GLY A 452 6.34 7.05 22.78
N PHE A 453 7.57 6.93 22.28
CA PHE A 453 7.86 6.79 20.86
C PHE A 453 7.99 5.32 20.45
N HIS A 454 7.32 4.96 19.35
CA HIS A 454 7.28 3.60 18.81
C HIS A 454 7.75 3.52 17.36
N LEU A 455 7.74 4.61 16.61
CA LEU A 455 8.21 4.66 15.23
C LEU A 455 9.19 5.81 15.06
N LEU A 456 10.35 5.51 14.49
CA LEU A 456 11.40 6.47 14.20
C LEU A 456 11.60 6.57 12.69
N VAL A 457 11.62 7.78 12.15
CA VAL A 457 11.83 8.04 10.73
C VAL A 457 13.10 8.89 10.60
N PRO A 458 14.19 8.33 10.03
CA PRO A 458 15.44 9.08 9.88
C PRO A 458 15.28 10.16 8.80
N LEU A 459 15.89 11.33 9.04
CA LEU A 459 16.03 12.39 8.04
C LEU A 459 17.48 12.42 7.60
N LEU A 460 17.74 11.91 6.39
CA LEU A 460 19.06 11.78 5.81
C LEU A 460 19.30 12.86 4.75
N ASP A 461 20.48 13.45 4.75
CA ASP A 461 20.91 14.40 3.70
C ASP A 461 21.30 13.67 2.39
N GLY A 462 21.70 14.45 1.37
CA GLY A 462 22.09 13.89 0.07
C GLY A 462 23.30 12.95 0.09
N THR A 463 24.06 12.92 1.21
CA THR A 463 25.21 12.03 1.42
C THR A 463 24.86 10.77 2.23
N GLY A 464 23.62 10.69 2.74
CA GLY A 464 23.18 9.62 3.64
C GLY A 464 23.51 9.89 5.12
N ALA A 465 23.98 11.09 5.47
CA ALA A 465 24.23 11.45 6.86
C ALA A 465 22.93 11.88 7.56
N LEU A 466 22.79 11.49 8.83
CA LEU A 466 21.60 11.79 9.62
C LEU A 466 21.63 13.24 10.11
N ILE A 467 20.68 14.05 9.62
CA ILE A 467 20.53 15.46 9.96
C ILE A 467 19.31 15.75 10.84
N GLY A 468 18.45 14.74 11.04
CA GLY A 468 17.29 14.82 11.92
C GLY A 468 16.62 13.47 12.14
N LEU A 469 15.65 13.46 13.04
CA LEU A 469 14.85 12.29 13.39
C LEU A 469 13.40 12.72 13.65
N LEU A 470 12.45 12.10 12.97
CA LEU A 470 11.03 12.25 13.26
C LEU A 470 10.58 11.05 14.11
N ALA A 471 10.21 11.31 15.35
CA ALA A 471 9.76 10.29 16.30
C ALA A 471 8.23 10.37 16.47
N LEU A 472 7.55 9.23 16.35
CA LEU A 472 6.10 9.11 16.48
C LEU A 472 5.75 8.10 17.57
N GLY A 473 4.78 8.46 18.41
CA GLY A 473 4.15 7.53 19.35
C GLY A 473 3.10 6.65 18.68
N ALA A 474 2.44 5.81 19.48
CA ALA A 474 1.41 4.93 18.96
C ALA A 474 0.27 5.74 18.35
N LYS A 475 -0.41 5.18 17.34
CA LYS A 475 -1.69 5.76 16.89
C LYS A 475 -2.69 5.64 18.02
N ARG A 476 -3.49 6.68 18.27
CA ARG A 476 -4.62 6.66 19.22
C ARG A 476 -5.70 5.64 18.83
N SER A 477 -5.68 5.18 17.58
CA SER A 477 -6.50 4.05 17.10
C SER A 477 -5.98 2.68 17.50
N GLU A 478 -4.78 2.61 18.13
CA GLU A 478 -4.04 1.40 18.50
C GLU A 478 -3.70 0.49 17.31
N LEU A 479 -3.83 1.01 16.08
CA LEU A 479 -3.43 0.32 14.85
C LEU A 479 -1.92 0.47 14.63
N PRO A 480 -1.22 -0.59 14.17
CA PRO A 480 0.16 -0.44 13.73
C PRO A 480 0.24 0.50 12.52
N PHE A 481 1.40 1.12 12.33
CA PHE A 481 1.70 1.86 11.11
C PHE A 481 1.73 0.89 9.92
N SER A 482 0.89 1.14 8.91
CA SER A 482 0.85 0.30 7.72
C SER A 482 2.15 0.46 6.91
N PRO A 483 2.52 -0.49 6.03
CA PRO A 483 3.67 -0.33 5.14
C PRO A 483 3.59 0.95 4.28
N GLU A 484 2.38 1.33 3.87
CA GLU A 484 2.14 2.54 3.10
C GLU A 484 2.28 3.81 3.94
N ASP A 485 1.82 3.80 5.20
CA ASP A 485 2.05 4.94 6.12
C ASP A 485 3.54 5.18 6.31
N ARG A 486 4.32 4.10 6.46
CA ARG A 486 5.78 4.17 6.59
C ARG A 486 6.43 4.72 5.33
N ALA A 487 5.98 4.32 4.14
CA ALA A 487 6.48 4.86 2.87
C ALA A 487 6.14 6.35 2.69
N LEU A 488 4.94 6.78 3.09
CA LEU A 488 4.53 8.19 3.06
C LEU A 488 5.29 9.02 4.11
N LEU A 489 5.47 8.49 5.32
CA LEU A 489 6.28 9.12 6.36
C LEU A 489 7.74 9.22 5.96
N ALA A 490 8.29 8.22 5.27
CA ALA A 490 9.63 8.30 4.67
C ALA A 490 9.68 9.42 3.61
N SER A 491 8.64 9.57 2.79
CA SER A 491 8.54 10.67 1.82
C SER A 491 8.48 12.05 2.49
N VAL A 492 7.76 12.15 3.62
CA VAL A 492 7.72 13.34 4.49
C VAL A 492 9.09 13.60 5.10
N GLY A 493 9.77 12.56 5.60
CA GLY A 493 11.13 12.61 6.13
C GLY A 493 12.13 13.12 5.11
N SER A 494 12.13 12.58 3.89
CA SER A 494 12.99 13.06 2.80
C SER A 494 12.68 14.51 2.41
N ALA A 495 11.41 14.90 2.36
CA ALA A 495 11.04 16.29 2.09
C ALA A 495 11.52 17.25 3.20
N ALA A 496 11.40 16.83 4.47
CA ALA A 496 11.89 17.57 5.62
C ALA A 496 13.41 17.64 5.63
N ALA A 497 14.12 16.56 5.30
CA ALA A 497 15.57 16.51 5.20
C ALA A 497 16.10 17.53 4.17
N VAL A 498 15.52 17.58 2.97
CA VAL A 498 15.87 18.58 1.95
C VAL A 498 15.59 20.01 2.43
N ALA A 499 14.50 20.23 3.19
CA ALA A 499 14.17 21.53 3.75
C ALA A 499 15.14 21.95 4.88
N LEU A 500 15.67 20.99 5.62
CA LEU A 500 16.67 21.19 6.69
C LEU A 500 18.07 21.41 6.10
N GLU A 501 18.49 20.60 5.13
CA GLU A 501 19.80 20.67 4.48
C GLU A 501 20.06 22.05 3.88
N ARG A 502 19.09 22.61 3.13
CA ARG A 502 19.15 23.98 2.60
C ARG A 502 19.43 25.03 3.69
N ARG A 503 18.95 24.80 4.91
CA ARG A 503 19.04 25.73 6.03
C ARG A 503 20.27 25.53 6.88
N LEU A 504 20.69 24.28 7.09
CA LEU A 504 21.99 23.96 7.69
C LEU A 504 23.12 24.52 6.82
N LEU A 505 23.01 24.36 5.49
CA LEU A 505 23.89 25.01 4.53
C LEU A 505 23.79 26.54 4.61
N ALA A 506 22.58 27.11 4.64
CA ALA A 506 22.42 28.56 4.79
C ALA A 506 23.01 29.13 6.11
N ALA A 507 22.91 28.38 7.22
CA ALA A 507 23.45 28.75 8.52
C ALA A 507 24.98 28.59 8.61
N GLN A 508 25.56 27.66 7.84
CA GLN A 508 27.01 27.58 7.64
C GLN A 508 27.52 28.74 6.75
N HIS A 509 26.70 29.20 5.79
CA HIS A 509 27.04 30.32 4.88
C HIS A 509 26.67 31.71 5.43
N THR A 510 26.04 31.82 6.60
CA THR A 510 25.82 33.13 7.26
C THR A 510 27.10 33.78 7.81
N GLY A 511 28.27 33.15 7.64
CA GLY A 511 29.57 33.80 7.79
C GLY A 511 29.98 34.68 6.60
N GLU A 512 29.48 34.43 5.38
CA GLU A 512 29.89 35.16 4.18
C GLU A 512 28.74 35.21 3.16
N ARG A 513 27.80 36.14 3.34
CA ARG A 513 27.00 36.63 2.20
C ARG A 513 27.76 37.74 1.50
N ALA A 514 28.79 37.38 0.75
CA ALA A 514 29.19 38.17 -0.41
C ALA A 514 28.17 37.89 -1.52
N ALA A 515 27.57 38.93 -2.10
CA ALA A 515 26.73 38.79 -3.28
C ALA A 515 27.55 38.18 -4.42
N VAL A 516 27.34 36.90 -4.74
CA VAL A 516 28.02 36.24 -5.86
C VAL A 516 27.59 36.93 -7.14
N GLN A 517 28.49 37.71 -7.73
CA GLN A 517 28.27 38.42 -8.98
C GLN A 517 28.05 37.43 -10.15
N ALA A 518 27.30 37.86 -11.16
CA ALA A 518 27.23 37.16 -12.44
C ALA A 518 28.63 37.01 -13.04
N ALA A 519 28.89 35.98 -13.84
CA ALA A 519 30.16 35.87 -14.54
C ALA A 519 30.24 36.86 -15.72
N GLY A 520 31.45 37.09 -16.25
CA GLY A 520 31.63 37.64 -17.58
C GLY A 520 31.47 36.56 -18.65
N GLU A 521 30.80 36.86 -19.77
CA GLU A 521 30.70 36.01 -20.96
C GLU A 521 31.23 36.77 -22.18
N CYS A 522 32.12 36.13 -22.96
CA CYS A 522 32.59 36.68 -24.23
C CYS A 522 31.53 36.56 -25.33
N ARG A 523 31.19 37.67 -26.00
CA ARG A 523 30.24 37.64 -27.14
C ARG A 523 30.71 36.81 -28.33
N HIS A 524 32.02 36.68 -28.53
CA HIS A 524 32.58 36.05 -29.73
C HIS A 524 32.76 34.53 -29.56
N CYS A 525 33.42 34.11 -28.48
CA CYS A 525 33.73 32.69 -28.25
C CYS A 525 32.93 32.03 -27.12
N GLY A 526 32.08 32.77 -26.40
CA GLY A 526 31.23 32.22 -25.34
C GLY A 526 31.99 31.84 -24.05
N LEU A 527 33.28 32.15 -23.94
CA LEU A 527 34.07 31.86 -22.73
C LEU A 527 33.47 32.55 -21.50
N ILE A 528 33.37 31.80 -20.39
CA ILE A 528 32.98 32.34 -19.09
C ILE A 528 34.23 32.76 -18.31
N CYS A 529 34.27 34.02 -17.87
CA CYS A 529 35.41 34.69 -17.25
C CYS A 529 34.97 35.51 -16.01
N SER A 530 35.92 36.10 -15.29
CA SER A 530 35.63 37.05 -14.20
C SER A 530 34.97 38.32 -14.72
N THR A 531 34.09 38.92 -13.92
CA THR A 531 33.39 40.17 -14.24
C THR A 531 34.31 41.38 -14.41
N ASP A 532 35.52 41.33 -13.87
CA ASP A 532 36.46 42.45 -13.84
C ASP A 532 37.27 42.63 -15.15
N GLU A 533 37.13 41.71 -16.12
CA GLU A 533 37.86 41.74 -17.39
C GLU A 533 37.01 42.31 -18.54
N PRO A 534 37.34 43.49 -19.11
CA PRO A 534 36.57 44.08 -20.20
C PRO A 534 36.76 43.37 -21.56
N ARG A 535 37.80 42.53 -21.68
CA ARG A 535 38.15 41.79 -22.90
C ARG A 535 38.46 40.33 -22.59
N CYS A 536 38.00 39.45 -23.47
CA CYS A 536 38.19 38.01 -23.33
C CYS A 536 39.65 37.61 -23.51
N ALA A 537 40.21 36.87 -22.54
CA ALA A 537 41.57 36.34 -22.60
C ALA A 537 41.84 35.37 -23.78
N ARG A 538 40.80 34.70 -24.31
CA ARG A 538 40.94 33.73 -25.41
C ARG A 538 40.97 34.39 -26.80
N CYS A 539 40.17 35.44 -27.03
CA CYS A 539 39.99 35.99 -28.39
C CYS A 539 39.94 37.53 -28.46
N GLY A 540 40.17 38.24 -27.35
CA GLY A 540 40.15 39.72 -27.30
C GLY A 540 38.79 40.40 -27.48
N GLY A 541 37.72 39.61 -27.64
CA GLY A 541 36.35 40.10 -27.85
C GLY A 541 35.71 40.70 -26.58
N PRO A 542 34.63 41.49 -26.72
CA PRO A 542 33.97 42.15 -25.60
C PRO A 542 33.28 41.14 -24.67
N VAL A 543 33.39 41.39 -23.35
CA VAL A 543 32.78 40.60 -22.28
C VAL A 543 31.51 41.31 -21.78
N HIS A 544 30.44 40.57 -21.51
CA HIS A 544 29.20 41.07 -20.89
C HIS A 544 28.80 40.21 -19.70
N ALA A 545 27.84 40.66 -18.89
CA ALA A 545 27.30 39.84 -17.81
C ALA A 545 26.61 38.57 -18.35
N ALA A 546 27.00 37.40 -17.86
CA ALA A 546 26.43 36.12 -18.18
C ALA A 546 25.12 35.89 -17.41
N ALA A 547 24.28 34.97 -17.89
CA ALA A 547 23.07 34.54 -17.18
C ALA A 547 23.34 33.48 -16.10
N VAL A 548 24.60 33.34 -15.67
CA VAL A 548 25.10 32.33 -14.72
C VAL A 548 26.29 32.90 -13.92
N PRO A 549 26.54 32.40 -12.69
CA PRO A 549 27.75 32.75 -11.94
C PRO A 549 28.94 31.95 -12.47
N ARG A 550 30.17 32.34 -12.11
CA ARG A 550 31.37 31.58 -12.50
C ARG A 550 31.42 30.22 -11.81
N LEU A 551 31.00 30.18 -10.55
CA LEU A 551 30.84 28.97 -9.75
C LEU A 551 29.37 28.85 -9.33
N LEU A 552 28.66 27.87 -9.89
CA LEU A 552 27.26 27.61 -9.58
C LEU A 552 27.14 26.63 -8.40
N ALA A 553 26.35 27.01 -7.39
CA ALA A 553 26.07 26.22 -6.19
C ALA A 553 27.33 25.72 -5.43
N GLY A 554 28.47 26.41 -5.58
CA GLY A 554 29.74 25.97 -4.99
C GLY A 554 30.34 24.70 -5.61
N LYS A 555 29.73 24.15 -6.67
CA LYS A 555 30.03 22.82 -7.20
C LYS A 555 30.40 22.81 -8.68
N PHE A 556 29.73 23.62 -9.51
CA PHE A 556 29.90 23.58 -10.95
C PHE A 556 30.66 24.82 -11.44
N MET A 557 31.87 24.60 -11.96
CA MET A 557 32.67 25.66 -12.58
C MET A 557 32.21 25.86 -14.02
N MET A 558 31.63 27.02 -14.33
CA MET A 558 31.16 27.33 -15.69
C MET A 558 32.35 27.62 -16.60
N GLU A 559 32.46 26.93 -17.74
CA GLU A 559 33.62 27.02 -18.64
C GLU A 559 33.29 27.89 -19.88
N GLU A 560 32.26 27.51 -20.65
CA GLU A 560 31.91 28.20 -21.91
C GLU A 560 30.46 27.96 -22.33
N ARG A 561 29.87 28.88 -23.09
CA ARG A 561 28.57 28.70 -23.73
C ARG A 561 28.70 27.78 -24.95
N ILE A 562 27.90 26.71 -24.99
CA ILE A 562 27.89 25.72 -26.08
C ILE A 562 26.65 25.79 -26.96
N GLY A 563 25.60 26.49 -26.53
CA GLY A 563 24.39 26.71 -27.32
C GLY A 563 23.51 27.82 -26.76
N ALA A 564 22.75 28.51 -27.62
CA ALA A 564 21.75 29.50 -27.22
C ALA A 564 20.54 29.44 -28.16
N GLY A 565 19.33 29.50 -27.61
CA GLY A 565 18.10 29.48 -28.39
C GLY A 565 16.88 29.99 -27.60
N GLY A 566 15.69 29.91 -28.18
CA GLY A 566 14.44 30.45 -27.60
C GLY A 566 14.02 29.82 -26.26
N MET A 567 14.57 28.65 -25.91
CA MET A 567 14.26 27.92 -24.66
C MET A 567 15.31 28.14 -23.55
N GLY A 568 16.40 28.86 -23.83
CA GLY A 568 17.47 29.12 -22.88
C GLY A 568 18.88 29.00 -23.47
N VAL A 569 19.87 29.06 -22.58
CA VAL A 569 21.30 29.03 -22.90
C VAL A 569 21.91 27.77 -22.28
N VAL A 570 22.74 27.07 -23.04
CA VAL A 570 23.44 25.87 -22.60
C VAL A 570 24.92 26.19 -22.45
N TYR A 571 25.47 25.87 -21.28
CA TYR A 571 26.88 26.03 -20.95
C TYR A 571 27.52 24.68 -20.72
N ARG A 572 28.78 24.55 -21.10
CA ARG A 572 29.67 23.52 -20.60
C ARG A 572 30.22 23.96 -19.25
N ALA A 573 30.23 23.05 -18.29
CA ALA A 573 30.77 23.27 -16.97
C ALA A 573 31.52 22.01 -16.50
N ARG A 574 32.30 22.17 -15.43
CA ARG A 574 32.98 21.08 -14.74
C ARG A 574 32.36 20.88 -13.37
N ASP A 575 31.91 19.66 -13.09
CA ASP A 575 31.54 19.23 -11.75
C ASP A 575 32.84 19.05 -10.94
N LEU A 576 33.08 19.92 -9.96
CA LEU A 576 34.30 19.91 -9.16
C LEU A 576 34.31 18.78 -8.13
N SER A 577 33.15 18.23 -7.77
CA SER A 577 33.05 17.12 -6.82
C SER A 577 33.36 15.78 -7.48
N LEU A 578 32.96 15.62 -8.74
CA LEU A 578 33.10 14.37 -9.50
C LEU A 578 34.14 14.46 -10.64
N GLU A 579 34.81 15.61 -10.76
CA GLU A 579 35.87 15.90 -11.74
C GLU A 579 35.50 15.58 -13.21
N ARG A 580 34.23 15.79 -13.57
CA ARG A 580 33.71 15.44 -14.91
C ARG A 580 33.08 16.64 -15.63
N PRO A 581 33.08 16.66 -16.98
CA PRO A 581 32.34 17.65 -17.74
C PRO A 581 30.83 17.41 -17.65
N VAL A 582 30.06 18.49 -17.56
CA VAL A 582 28.59 18.50 -17.56
C VAL A 582 28.08 19.61 -18.47
N ALA A 583 26.86 19.44 -18.99
CA ALA A 583 26.13 20.50 -19.68
C ALA A 583 25.09 21.09 -18.73
N ILE A 584 25.01 22.42 -18.65
CA ILE A 584 24.08 23.14 -17.79
C ILE A 584 23.22 24.04 -18.66
N LYS A 585 21.92 23.74 -18.71
CA LYS A 585 20.94 24.47 -19.51
C LYS A 585 20.10 25.37 -18.63
N THR A 586 20.08 26.67 -18.92
CA THR A 586 19.12 27.59 -18.30
C THR A 586 17.73 27.32 -18.88
N LEU A 587 16.74 27.27 -18.00
CA LEU A 587 15.34 27.14 -18.37
C LEU A 587 14.67 28.47 -18.03
N GLN A 588 14.08 29.17 -19.00
CA GLN A 588 13.43 30.46 -18.71
C GLN A 588 12.11 30.22 -17.94
N PRO A 589 11.98 30.51 -16.64
CA PRO A 589 10.72 30.32 -15.94
C PRO A 589 9.88 31.61 -16.07
N ARG A 590 8.63 31.50 -16.49
CA ARG A 590 7.62 32.55 -16.27
C ARG A 590 6.71 32.10 -15.13
N GLY A 591 7.11 32.36 -13.88
CA GLY A 591 6.30 32.18 -12.67
C GLY A 591 6.55 30.90 -11.84
N ALA A 592 6.20 30.98 -10.54
CA ALA A 592 6.47 29.93 -9.54
C ALA A 592 5.74 28.59 -9.81
N LEU A 593 4.54 28.63 -10.40
CA LEU A 593 3.77 27.43 -10.77
C LEU A 593 4.44 26.63 -11.89
N LEU A 594 5.05 27.32 -12.86
CA LEU A 594 5.77 26.70 -13.97
C LEU A 594 7.08 26.06 -13.47
N ALA A 595 7.80 26.71 -12.56
CA ALA A 595 9.00 26.16 -11.94
C ALA A 595 8.72 24.86 -11.14
N TRP A 596 7.55 24.75 -10.51
CA TRP A 596 7.14 23.51 -9.82
C TRP A 596 6.85 22.36 -10.80
N ARG A 597 6.14 22.63 -11.90
CA ARG A 597 5.87 21.62 -12.94
C ARG A 597 7.17 21.14 -13.59
N LEU A 598 8.07 22.07 -13.94
CA LEU A 598 9.41 21.76 -14.48
C LEU A 598 10.22 20.86 -13.52
N ARG A 599 10.20 21.14 -12.21
CA ARG A 599 10.85 20.30 -11.18
C ARG A 599 10.26 18.89 -11.09
N ARG A 600 8.93 18.77 -11.18
CA ARG A 600 8.24 17.48 -11.11
C ARG A 600 8.57 16.62 -12.32
N GLU A 601 8.58 17.22 -13.51
CA GLU A 601 8.89 16.50 -14.75
C GLU A 601 10.37 16.14 -14.87
N ALA A 602 11.29 17.04 -14.49
CA ALA A 602 12.72 16.73 -14.42
C ALA A 602 13.02 15.52 -13.50
N ARG A 603 12.26 15.36 -12.40
CA ARG A 603 12.39 14.17 -11.52
C ARG A 603 11.82 12.90 -12.14
N ALA A 604 10.65 12.99 -12.79
CA ALA A 604 10.08 11.84 -13.49
C ALA A 604 11.01 11.37 -14.61
N MET A 605 11.67 12.30 -15.29
CA MET A 605 12.68 12.03 -16.31
C MET A 605 13.95 11.42 -15.73
N ALA A 606 14.47 11.94 -14.61
CA ALA A 606 15.67 11.42 -13.96
C ALA A 606 15.49 9.97 -13.43
N ALA A 607 14.25 9.51 -13.24
CA ALA A 607 13.96 8.14 -12.82
C ALA A 607 14.11 7.11 -13.95
N VAL A 608 14.14 7.54 -15.23
CA VAL A 608 14.32 6.65 -16.38
C VAL A 608 15.80 6.56 -16.73
N THR A 609 16.36 5.37 -16.63
CA THR A 609 17.77 5.11 -16.98
C THR A 609 17.84 4.20 -18.20
N HIS A 610 18.53 4.64 -19.25
CA HIS A 610 18.75 3.86 -20.46
C HIS A 610 20.04 4.34 -21.15
N PRO A 611 20.86 3.44 -21.74
CA PRO A 611 22.17 3.79 -22.32
C PRO A 611 22.11 4.89 -23.39
N ASN A 612 21.00 4.98 -24.13
CA ASN A 612 20.80 5.98 -25.19
C ASN A 612 19.99 7.20 -24.75
N LEU A 613 19.81 7.41 -23.46
CA LEU A 613 19.25 8.65 -22.90
C LEU A 613 20.37 9.39 -22.16
N ALA A 614 20.44 10.71 -22.35
CA ALA A 614 21.39 11.52 -21.61
C ALA A 614 21.00 11.58 -20.12
N ALA A 615 21.97 11.31 -19.24
CA ALA A 615 21.70 11.30 -17.80
C ALA A 615 21.44 12.72 -17.28
N ILE A 616 20.42 12.86 -16.42
CA ILE A 616 20.16 14.09 -15.66
C ILE A 616 20.87 13.96 -14.32
N TYR A 617 21.82 14.86 -14.05
CA TYR A 617 22.61 14.86 -12.81
C TYR A 617 22.02 15.73 -11.72
N GLY A 618 21.19 16.71 -12.08
CA GLY A 618 20.56 17.57 -11.08
C GLY A 618 19.78 18.73 -11.67
N LEU A 619 19.19 19.51 -10.76
CA LEU A 619 18.51 20.76 -11.07
C LEU A 619 18.94 21.81 -10.05
N GLU A 620 19.64 22.83 -10.54
CA GLU A 620 20.12 23.96 -9.76
C GLU A 620 19.23 25.19 -9.98
N SER A 621 19.50 26.26 -9.24
CA SER A 621 18.86 27.55 -9.45
C SER A 621 19.82 28.71 -9.21
N TRP A 622 19.78 29.71 -10.07
CA TRP A 622 20.49 30.98 -9.91
C TRP A 622 19.58 32.14 -10.31
N ASN A 623 19.47 33.17 -9.46
CA ASN A 623 18.55 34.30 -9.65
C ASN A 623 17.13 33.85 -10.07
N GLU A 624 16.59 32.88 -9.33
CA GLU A 624 15.27 32.26 -9.58
C GLU A 624 15.11 31.55 -10.93
N THR A 625 16.15 31.50 -11.76
CA THR A 625 16.20 30.76 -13.02
C THR A 625 16.62 29.32 -12.73
N PRO A 626 15.78 28.31 -13.02
CA PRO A 626 16.18 26.91 -12.91
C PRO A 626 17.23 26.56 -13.97
N LEU A 627 18.23 25.78 -13.57
CA LEU A 627 19.27 25.27 -14.45
C LEU A 627 19.29 23.75 -14.38
N LEU A 628 19.14 23.09 -15.53
CA LEU A 628 19.20 21.64 -15.63
C LEU A 628 20.65 21.19 -15.87
N VAL A 629 21.16 20.32 -14.99
CA VAL A 629 22.50 19.75 -15.10
C VAL A 629 22.37 18.36 -15.73
N VAL A 630 22.98 18.16 -16.89
CA VAL A 630 22.92 16.92 -17.66
C VAL A 630 24.30 16.48 -18.12
N GLU A 631 24.36 15.25 -18.61
CA GLU A 631 25.53 14.68 -19.27
C GLU A 631 26.00 15.54 -20.45
N TYR A 632 27.30 15.83 -20.50
CA TYR A 632 27.92 16.53 -21.63
C TYR A 632 28.24 15.56 -22.77
N LEU A 633 27.69 15.81 -23.96
CA LEU A 633 27.90 15.00 -25.16
C LEU A 633 28.97 15.62 -26.05
N SER A 634 30.19 15.08 -25.97
CA SER A 634 31.38 15.64 -26.66
C SER A 634 31.37 15.47 -28.19
N GLY A 635 30.58 14.54 -28.73
CA GLY A 635 30.49 14.22 -30.16
C GLY A 635 29.54 15.11 -30.97
N GLY A 636 29.00 16.17 -30.37
CA GLY A 636 28.07 17.11 -31.01
C GLY A 636 26.65 16.58 -31.16
N THR A 637 25.82 17.28 -31.93
CA THR A 637 24.42 16.91 -32.20
C THR A 637 24.24 16.30 -33.60
N LEU A 638 23.13 15.60 -33.82
CA LEU A 638 22.76 15.07 -35.13
C LEU A 638 22.56 16.19 -36.14
N SER A 639 22.01 17.34 -35.73
CA SER A 639 21.91 18.53 -36.58
C SER A 639 23.28 18.96 -37.15
N SER A 640 24.33 18.96 -36.32
CA SER A 640 25.69 19.28 -36.79
C SER A 640 26.29 18.24 -37.73
N ARG A 641 25.80 16.99 -37.71
CA ARG A 641 26.23 15.93 -38.65
C ARG A 641 25.47 16.01 -39.97
N LEU A 642 24.16 16.22 -39.92
CA LEU A 642 23.33 16.37 -41.12
C LEU A 642 23.73 17.59 -41.94
N ALA A 643 24.23 18.65 -41.30
CA ALA A 643 24.82 19.80 -41.98
C ALA A 643 26.08 19.45 -42.82
N LYS A 644 26.75 18.33 -42.54
CA LYS A 644 27.94 17.85 -43.28
C LYS A 644 27.59 16.87 -44.40
N GLY A 645 26.42 16.24 -44.35
CA GLY A 645 25.97 15.27 -45.34
C GLY A 645 24.86 14.34 -44.84
N ARG A 646 24.20 13.68 -45.80
CA ARG A 646 23.19 12.65 -45.55
C ARG A 646 23.80 11.35 -45.04
N PHE A 647 23.02 10.57 -44.31
CA PHE A 647 23.40 9.26 -43.81
C PHE A 647 23.13 8.18 -44.86
N SER A 648 23.92 7.11 -44.82
CA SER A 648 23.64 5.87 -45.53
C SER A 648 22.43 5.13 -44.92
N PHE A 649 21.94 4.10 -45.62
CA PHE A 649 20.88 3.22 -45.08
C PHE A 649 21.31 2.53 -43.79
N GLY A 650 22.58 2.09 -43.70
CA GLY A 650 23.12 1.45 -42.50
C GLY A 650 23.21 2.40 -41.30
N GLU A 651 23.69 3.63 -41.52
CA GLU A 651 23.75 4.65 -40.47
C GLU A 651 22.35 5.05 -39.98
N THR A 652 21.40 5.21 -40.91
CA THR A 652 20.00 5.50 -40.56
C THR A 652 19.35 4.35 -39.80
N LEU A 653 19.62 3.10 -40.18
CA LEU A 653 19.12 1.93 -39.45
C LEU A 653 19.67 1.87 -38.02
N GLY A 654 20.97 2.12 -37.86
CA GLY A 654 21.63 2.18 -36.55
C GLY A 654 21.03 3.28 -35.67
N LEU A 655 20.89 4.50 -36.21
CA LEU A 655 20.27 5.62 -35.53
C LEU A 655 18.81 5.30 -35.12
N GLY A 656 17.99 4.83 -36.07
CA GLY A 656 16.58 4.56 -35.82
C GLY A 656 16.36 3.43 -34.81
N THR A 657 17.19 2.39 -34.84
CA THR A 657 17.15 1.32 -33.85
C THR A 657 17.34 1.85 -32.43
N VAL A 658 18.39 2.67 -32.24
CA VAL A 658 18.71 3.27 -30.94
C VAL A 658 17.61 4.23 -30.47
N LEU A 659 17.10 5.09 -31.34
CA LEU A 659 16.04 6.04 -30.99
C LEU A 659 14.74 5.33 -30.61
N LEU A 660 14.42 4.22 -31.28
CA LEU A 660 13.20 3.46 -30.99
C LEU A 660 13.32 2.63 -29.71
N ASP A 661 14.50 2.11 -29.38
CA ASP A 661 14.74 1.46 -28.07
C ASP A 661 14.62 2.46 -26.92
N ALA A 662 15.19 3.65 -27.10
CA ALA A 662 15.03 4.77 -26.18
C ALA A 662 13.54 5.18 -26.01
N ALA A 663 12.79 5.29 -27.12
CA ALA A 663 11.37 5.62 -27.08
C ALA A 663 10.53 4.55 -26.39
N GLU A 664 10.80 3.27 -26.64
CA GLU A 664 10.13 2.15 -25.98
C GLU A 664 10.31 2.20 -24.46
N CYS A 665 11.54 2.46 -24.00
CA CYS A 665 11.85 2.60 -22.58
C CYS A 665 11.05 3.75 -21.92
N ILE A 666 11.02 4.92 -22.57
CA ILE A 666 10.33 6.10 -22.05
C ILE A 666 8.81 5.90 -22.06
N HIS A 667 8.26 5.33 -23.13
CA HIS A 667 6.82 5.04 -23.25
C HIS A 667 6.36 3.98 -22.25
N GLY A 668 7.20 2.97 -21.98
CA GLY A 668 6.95 1.98 -20.93
C GLY A 668 6.90 2.57 -19.52
N ALA A 669 7.61 3.69 -19.29
CA ALA A 669 7.55 4.47 -18.05
C ALA A 669 6.36 5.47 -18.01
N GLY A 670 5.51 5.48 -19.04
CA GLY A 670 4.37 6.41 -19.15
C GLY A 670 4.76 7.85 -19.44
N ILE A 671 5.97 8.08 -19.94
CA ILE A 671 6.52 9.40 -20.29
C ILE A 671 6.50 9.56 -21.82
N LEU A 672 6.40 10.80 -22.30
CA LEU A 672 6.54 11.13 -23.73
C LEU A 672 7.65 12.17 -23.89
N HIS A 673 8.42 12.09 -24.98
CA HIS A 673 9.50 13.04 -25.23
C HIS A 673 8.99 14.38 -25.76
N ARG A 674 8.10 14.37 -26.75
CA ARG A 674 7.38 15.51 -27.35
C ARG A 674 8.21 16.57 -28.08
N ASP A 675 9.53 16.42 -28.17
CA ASP A 675 10.44 17.36 -28.83
C ASP A 675 11.63 16.62 -29.47
N ILE A 676 11.36 15.50 -30.13
CA ILE A 676 12.41 14.75 -30.83
C ILE A 676 12.74 15.50 -32.13
N LYS A 677 14.01 15.92 -32.25
CA LYS A 677 14.57 16.61 -33.41
C LYS A 677 16.09 16.46 -33.44
N PRO A 678 16.77 16.74 -34.57
CA PRO A 678 18.22 16.52 -34.69
C PRO A 678 19.08 17.31 -33.70
N SER A 679 18.62 18.46 -33.21
CA SER A 679 19.35 19.23 -32.19
C SER A 679 19.24 18.64 -30.78
N ASN A 680 18.25 17.78 -30.53
CA ASN A 680 18.04 17.06 -29.27
C ASN A 680 18.55 15.60 -29.33
N ILE A 681 19.35 15.26 -30.35
CA ILE A 681 20.02 13.96 -30.46
C ILE A 681 21.50 14.26 -30.51
N GLY A 682 22.28 13.75 -29.56
CA GLY A 682 23.72 13.98 -29.48
C GLY A 682 24.53 12.70 -29.37
N PHE A 683 25.85 12.86 -29.38
CA PHE A 683 26.79 11.74 -29.39
C PHE A 683 27.77 11.88 -28.23
N ALA A 684 27.83 10.85 -27.38
CA ALA A 684 28.83 10.76 -26.32
C ALA A 684 30.20 10.32 -26.90
N ALA A 685 31.18 10.09 -26.02
CA ALA A 685 32.43 9.45 -26.41
C ALA A 685 32.18 8.06 -27.04
N GLY A 686 33.00 7.67 -28.02
CA GLY A 686 32.83 6.39 -28.73
C GLY A 686 31.65 6.34 -29.71
N ASP A 687 31.14 7.51 -30.10
CA ASP A 687 30.03 7.66 -31.06
C ASP A 687 28.67 7.11 -30.62
N VAL A 688 28.48 6.98 -29.30
CA VAL A 688 27.24 6.50 -28.71
C VAL A 688 26.14 7.56 -28.82
N VAL A 689 25.07 7.24 -29.54
CA VAL A 689 23.88 8.10 -29.68
C VAL A 689 23.13 8.22 -28.35
N LYS A 690 22.81 9.45 -27.96
CA LYS A 690 22.00 9.77 -26.80
C LYS A 690 20.94 10.83 -27.13
N VAL A 691 19.73 10.61 -26.63
CA VAL A 691 18.62 11.55 -26.73
C VAL A 691 18.68 12.55 -25.57
N LEU A 692 18.57 13.84 -25.89
CA LEU A 692 18.65 15.00 -25.01
C LEU A 692 17.26 15.64 -24.81
N ASP A 693 17.09 16.39 -23.72
CA ASP A 693 15.98 17.36 -23.55
C ASP A 693 14.54 16.78 -23.68
N PHE A 694 14.14 15.87 -22.78
CA PHE A 694 12.76 15.38 -22.71
C PHE A 694 11.76 16.48 -22.27
N GLY A 695 10.59 16.58 -22.92
CA GLY A 695 9.32 17.08 -22.35
C GLY A 695 9.17 18.57 -21.98
N LEU A 696 10.24 19.36 -21.87
CA LEU A 696 10.15 20.72 -21.27
C LEU A 696 9.51 21.78 -22.21
N ALA A 697 9.49 21.55 -23.52
CA ALA A 697 9.18 22.58 -24.52
C ALA A 697 7.70 23.05 -24.50
N ARG A 698 6.73 22.13 -24.40
CA ARG A 698 5.29 22.50 -24.54
C ARG A 698 4.65 22.99 -23.23
N MET A 699 5.27 22.76 -22.07
CA MET A 699 4.81 23.36 -20.80
C MET A 699 4.96 24.89 -20.80
N MET A 700 5.97 25.39 -21.51
CA MET A 700 6.21 26.84 -21.65
C MET A 700 5.19 27.50 -22.59
N ASP A 701 4.63 26.75 -23.55
CA ASP A 701 3.58 27.25 -24.45
C ASP A 701 2.17 27.13 -23.87
N THR A 702 1.84 26.10 -23.07
CA THR A 702 0.54 26.03 -22.36
C THR A 702 0.36 27.19 -21.36
N ALA A 703 1.46 27.71 -20.81
CA ALA A 703 1.43 28.87 -19.91
C ALA A 703 1.14 30.22 -20.62
N ARG A 704 1.18 30.26 -21.96
CA ARG A 704 0.76 31.45 -22.74
C ARG A 704 -0.75 31.51 -22.98
N GLY A 705 -1.48 30.40 -22.81
CA GLY A 705 -2.91 30.28 -23.16
C GLY A 705 -3.87 30.08 -21.98
N GLU A 706 -3.37 29.93 -20.75
CA GLU A 706 -4.22 29.73 -19.56
C GLU A 706 -4.43 31.04 -18.79
N ALA A 707 -5.20 31.97 -19.39
CA ALA A 707 -5.97 32.94 -18.62
C ALA A 707 -7.34 32.31 -18.30
N GLU A 708 -7.57 32.04 -17.01
CA GLU A 708 -8.80 31.61 -16.31
C GLU A 708 -9.86 30.75 -17.07
N PRO A 709 -10.22 29.55 -16.54
CA PRO A 709 -11.52 28.97 -16.82
C PRO A 709 -12.57 29.76 -16.03
N SER A 710 -13.26 30.68 -16.70
CA SER A 710 -14.42 31.37 -16.16
C SER A 710 -15.49 30.35 -15.73
N ARG A 711 -16.01 30.56 -14.53
CA ARG A 711 -17.16 29.87 -13.96
C ARG A 711 -18.35 29.98 -14.93
N ARG A 712 -18.80 28.86 -15.50
CA ARG A 712 -20.10 28.80 -16.18
C ARG A 712 -21.21 28.78 -15.14
N THR A 713 -21.79 29.95 -14.90
CA THR A 713 -23.16 30.10 -14.39
C THR A 713 -24.03 30.46 -15.59
N PRO A 714 -25.19 29.82 -15.83
CA PRO A 714 -26.07 30.23 -16.92
C PRO A 714 -26.82 31.50 -16.49
N ALA A 715 -26.73 32.57 -17.29
CA ALA A 715 -27.67 33.67 -17.22
C ALA A 715 -28.08 34.06 -18.65
N ALA A 716 -29.40 34.13 -18.85
CA ALA A 716 -30.02 34.68 -20.04
C ALA A 716 -29.80 36.20 -20.11
N GLY A 717 -29.76 36.74 -21.34
CA GLY A 717 -30.17 38.12 -21.63
C GLY A 717 -29.09 39.11 -22.09
N SER A 718 -29.10 39.37 -23.41
CA SER A 718 -28.87 40.65 -24.11
C SER A 718 -27.52 41.40 -24.04
N GLY A 719 -27.00 41.77 -25.22
CA GLY A 719 -26.20 42.99 -25.42
C GLY A 719 -24.96 42.85 -26.30
N SER A 720 -25.06 43.31 -27.55
CA SER A 720 -24.01 43.47 -28.56
C SER A 720 -22.91 44.48 -28.17
N THR A 721 -21.64 44.19 -28.47
CA THR A 721 -20.81 44.93 -29.48
C THR A 721 -19.41 44.31 -29.63
N ALA A 722 -18.91 44.32 -30.87
CA ALA A 722 -17.67 43.72 -31.32
C ALA A 722 -16.40 44.43 -30.83
N GLY A 723 -15.34 43.65 -30.59
CA GLY A 723 -13.97 44.11 -30.39
C GLY A 723 -13.01 42.98 -30.74
N GLU A 724 -12.22 43.20 -31.78
CA GLU A 724 -11.30 42.27 -32.43
C GLU A 724 -10.16 41.79 -31.53
N GLY A 725 -9.79 40.51 -31.66
CA GLY A 725 -8.65 39.94 -30.94
C GLY A 725 -8.71 38.42 -30.77
N ALA A 726 -9.26 37.67 -31.74
CA ALA A 726 -9.18 36.22 -31.75
C ALA A 726 -7.76 35.79 -32.13
N THR A 727 -6.88 35.67 -31.14
CA THR A 727 -5.57 35.02 -31.27
C THR A 727 -5.80 33.53 -31.52
N THR A 728 -6.01 33.17 -32.79
CA THR A 728 -6.04 31.77 -33.22
C THR A 728 -4.71 31.10 -32.87
N ALA A 729 -4.75 29.83 -32.46
CA ALA A 729 -3.61 29.00 -32.08
C ALA A 729 -2.47 28.87 -33.12
N ALA A 730 -2.58 29.55 -34.26
CA ALA A 730 -1.59 29.62 -35.32
C ALA A 730 -0.45 30.63 -35.07
N ASP A 731 -0.61 31.59 -34.14
CA ASP A 731 0.39 32.67 -33.94
C ASP A 731 1.49 32.36 -32.90
N ILE A 732 1.49 31.16 -32.29
CA ILE A 732 2.40 30.81 -31.18
C ILE A 732 3.23 29.53 -31.47
N VAL A 733 3.67 29.30 -32.71
CA VAL A 733 4.56 28.16 -33.03
C VAL A 733 5.87 28.66 -33.61
N LEU A 734 6.79 29.08 -32.74
CA LEU A 734 8.18 29.39 -33.10
C LEU A 734 9.04 28.11 -33.02
N GLY A 735 9.43 27.58 -34.18
CA GLY A 735 10.68 26.80 -34.36
C GLY A 735 10.63 25.26 -34.27
N THR A 736 9.49 24.60 -34.05
CA THR A 736 9.41 23.12 -33.96
C THR A 736 8.29 22.49 -34.80
N ALA A 737 7.56 23.28 -35.59
CA ALA A 737 6.39 22.80 -36.36
C ALA A 737 6.72 21.64 -37.31
N GLU A 738 7.94 21.61 -37.86
CA GLU A 738 8.38 20.67 -38.90
C GLU A 738 8.44 19.20 -38.44
N TYR A 739 8.56 18.96 -37.13
CA TYR A 739 8.64 17.61 -36.54
C TYR A 739 7.34 17.19 -35.84
N MET A 740 6.32 18.04 -35.83
CA MET A 740 5.05 17.77 -35.15
C MET A 740 4.20 16.78 -35.95
N SER A 741 3.57 15.84 -35.25
CA SER A 741 2.57 14.93 -35.83
C SER A 741 1.25 15.64 -36.17
N PRO A 742 0.46 15.14 -37.14
CA PRO A 742 -0.85 15.70 -37.50
C PRO A 742 -1.80 15.88 -36.31
N GLU A 743 -1.82 14.91 -35.40
CA GLU A 743 -2.60 14.93 -34.16
C GLU A 743 -2.11 15.99 -33.17
N ALA A 744 -0.79 16.20 -33.07
CA ALA A 744 -0.22 17.27 -32.24
C ALA A 744 -0.60 18.65 -32.79
N VAL A 745 -0.58 18.82 -34.12
CA VAL A 745 -1.04 20.03 -34.82
C VAL A 745 -2.54 20.24 -34.62
N ALA A 746 -3.33 19.16 -34.52
CA ALA A 746 -4.75 19.23 -34.23
C ALA A 746 -5.09 19.51 -32.77
N GLY A 747 -4.09 19.56 -31.88
CA GLY A 747 -4.30 19.81 -30.45
C GLY A 747 -4.86 18.61 -29.70
N GLU A 748 -4.71 17.40 -30.25
CA GLU A 748 -5.12 16.17 -29.57
C GLU A 748 -4.30 15.92 -28.30
N GLY A 749 -4.86 15.10 -27.42
CA GLY A 749 -4.22 14.70 -26.17
C GLY A 749 -2.90 13.95 -26.39
N PRO A 750 -1.96 14.01 -25.43
CA PRO A 750 -0.63 13.42 -25.56
C PRO A 750 -0.66 11.90 -25.80
N ASP A 751 0.04 11.43 -26.82
CA ASP A 751 0.09 10.02 -27.23
C ASP A 751 1.51 9.59 -27.69
N PRO A 752 1.92 8.32 -27.49
CA PRO A 752 3.17 7.77 -28.03
C PRO A 752 3.38 8.01 -29.53
N SER A 753 2.31 8.06 -30.33
CA SER A 753 2.37 8.29 -31.78
C SER A 753 3.04 9.61 -32.16
N PHE A 754 3.08 10.58 -31.25
CA PHE A 754 3.69 11.89 -31.46
C PHE A 754 5.21 11.73 -31.62
N ASP A 755 5.83 10.98 -30.70
CA ASP A 755 7.27 10.72 -30.71
C ASP A 755 7.66 9.82 -31.89
N LEU A 756 6.83 8.82 -32.21
CA LEU A 756 7.08 7.92 -33.34
C LEU A 756 7.08 8.67 -34.67
N TRP A 757 6.17 9.63 -34.84
CA TRP A 757 6.16 10.52 -36.00
C TRP A 757 7.44 11.35 -36.07
N SER A 758 7.81 12.01 -34.97
CA SER A 758 9.02 12.85 -34.95
C SER A 758 10.30 12.03 -35.23
N ILE A 759 10.40 10.81 -34.73
CA ILE A 759 11.49 9.89 -35.06
C ILE A 759 11.47 9.56 -36.57
N ALA A 760 10.31 9.26 -37.15
CA ALA A 760 10.21 8.99 -38.58
C ALA A 760 10.65 10.20 -39.44
N ILE A 761 10.31 11.43 -39.04
CA ILE A 761 10.79 12.65 -39.70
C ILE A 761 12.31 12.78 -39.59
N VAL A 762 12.90 12.56 -38.41
CA VAL A 762 14.36 12.60 -38.22
C VAL A 762 15.07 11.58 -39.11
N LEU A 763 14.55 10.36 -39.20
CA LEU A 763 15.12 9.31 -40.06
C LEU A 763 14.95 9.64 -41.54
N TYR A 764 13.83 10.23 -41.93
CA TYR A 764 13.60 10.70 -43.29
C TYR A 764 14.62 11.79 -43.67
N GLU A 765 14.77 12.81 -42.82
CA GLU A 765 15.72 13.89 -43.02
C GLU A 765 17.16 13.37 -43.09
N SER A 766 17.49 12.38 -42.26
CA SER A 766 18.82 11.76 -42.25
C SER A 766 19.18 11.14 -43.60
N LEU A 767 18.23 10.50 -44.29
CA LEU A 767 18.44 9.92 -45.62
C LEU A 767 18.31 10.94 -46.76
N ALA A 768 17.29 11.78 -46.71
CA ALA A 768 16.98 12.75 -47.76
C ALA A 768 17.93 13.96 -47.76
N GLY A 769 18.60 14.22 -46.62
CA GLY A 769 19.40 15.43 -46.38
C GLY A 769 18.56 16.70 -46.23
N ARG A 770 17.23 16.59 -46.24
CA ARG A 770 16.27 17.68 -46.10
C ARG A 770 14.96 17.20 -45.51
N LEU A 771 14.24 18.10 -44.83
CA LEU A 771 12.91 17.80 -44.29
C LEU A 771 11.86 17.58 -45.41
N PRO A 772 10.85 16.74 -45.18
CA PRO A 772 9.80 16.46 -46.16
C PRO A 772 8.93 17.69 -46.46
N PHE A 773 8.78 18.60 -45.48
CA PHE A 773 7.92 19.79 -45.56
C PHE A 773 8.70 21.12 -45.54
N ALA A 774 10.00 21.10 -45.89
CA ALA A 774 10.85 22.30 -45.90
C ALA A 774 10.44 23.34 -46.96
N GLY A 775 10.76 24.61 -46.70
CA GLY A 775 10.65 25.71 -47.69
C GLY A 775 9.32 26.48 -47.66
N PHE A 776 8.46 26.18 -46.69
CA PHE A 776 7.16 26.82 -46.53
C PHE A 776 7.09 27.64 -45.24
N THR A 777 6.17 28.59 -45.17
CA THR A 777 5.90 29.31 -43.92
C THR A 777 5.44 28.33 -42.81
N PRO A 778 5.58 28.66 -41.52
CA PRO A 778 5.13 27.78 -40.43
C PRO A 778 3.67 27.35 -40.56
N ARG A 779 2.77 28.23 -41.03
CA ARG A 779 1.34 27.89 -41.26
C ARG A 779 1.16 26.89 -42.40
N GLU A 780 1.89 27.05 -43.50
CA GLU A 780 1.84 26.13 -44.64
C GLU A 780 2.40 24.76 -44.27
N THR A 781 3.48 24.72 -43.50
CA THR A 781 4.06 23.48 -42.96
C THR A 781 3.03 22.70 -42.13
N LEU A 782 2.33 23.37 -41.21
CA LEU A 782 1.27 22.74 -40.41
C LEU A 782 0.11 22.22 -41.28
N HIS A 783 -0.22 22.92 -42.37
CA HIS A 783 -1.23 22.48 -43.32
C HIS A 783 -0.79 21.22 -44.09
N LEU A 784 0.47 21.18 -44.55
CA LEU A 784 1.06 20.04 -45.26
C LEU A 784 1.18 18.79 -44.36
N VAL A 785 1.57 18.97 -43.10
CA VAL A 785 1.60 17.92 -42.09
C VAL A 785 0.20 17.30 -41.92
N ARG A 786 -0.85 18.12 -41.78
CA ARG A 786 -2.25 17.65 -41.68
C ARG A 786 -2.72 16.92 -42.95
N ALA A 787 -2.26 17.35 -44.11
CA ALA A 787 -2.61 16.73 -45.38
C ALA A 787 -1.88 15.38 -45.63
N GLY A 788 -0.82 15.08 -44.87
CA GLY A 788 -0.08 13.81 -44.98
C GLY A 788 0.66 13.62 -46.32
N ARG A 789 1.06 14.71 -46.99
CA ARG A 789 1.68 14.68 -48.32
C ARG A 789 3.21 14.76 -48.26
N ALA A 790 3.85 13.82 -47.56
CA ALA A 790 5.31 13.73 -47.58
C ALA A 790 5.78 13.33 -49.00
N PRO A 791 6.82 13.98 -49.58
CA PRO A 791 7.37 13.58 -50.86
C PRO A 791 7.88 12.13 -50.83
N ASP A 792 7.72 11.41 -51.94
CA ASP A 792 8.26 10.06 -52.06
C ASP A 792 9.79 10.13 -51.98
N LEU A 793 10.37 9.31 -51.10
CA LEU A 793 11.82 9.31 -50.87
C LEU A 793 12.60 8.93 -52.14
N ARG A 794 11.98 8.18 -53.07
CA ARG A 794 12.57 7.80 -54.36
C ARG A 794 12.85 8.99 -55.27
N ASP A 795 12.10 10.08 -55.11
CA ASP A 795 12.31 11.32 -55.88
C ASP A 795 13.51 12.12 -55.34
N LEU A 796 13.93 11.84 -54.10
CA LEU A 796 14.95 12.64 -53.38
C LEU A 796 16.27 11.90 -53.19
N VAL A 797 16.21 10.59 -53.04
CA VAL A 797 17.36 9.74 -52.79
C VAL A 797 17.54 8.81 -54.00
N PRO A 798 18.48 9.13 -54.92
CA PRO A 798 18.78 8.27 -56.06
C PRO A 798 19.13 6.86 -55.60
N GLY A 799 18.46 5.85 -56.17
CA GLY A 799 18.67 4.44 -55.81
C GLY A 799 17.95 3.98 -54.54
N CYS A 800 17.00 4.76 -53.99
CA CYS A 800 16.18 4.35 -52.85
C CYS A 800 15.34 3.10 -53.17
N PRO A 801 15.52 1.97 -52.44
CA PRO A 801 14.73 0.77 -52.64
C PRO A 801 13.25 0.97 -52.27
N ALA A 802 12.35 0.31 -53.00
CA ALA A 802 10.91 0.39 -52.74
C ALA A 802 10.53 0.07 -51.27
N PRO A 803 11.08 -0.96 -50.60
CA PRO A 803 10.76 -1.23 -49.19
C PRO A 803 11.08 -0.08 -48.24
N VAL A 804 12.14 0.69 -48.52
CA VAL A 804 12.55 1.85 -47.70
C VAL A 804 11.56 3.00 -47.90
N ALA A 805 11.19 3.30 -49.14
CA ALA A 805 10.19 4.33 -49.43
C ALA A 805 8.81 3.97 -48.86
N ASP A 806 8.43 2.70 -48.95
CA ASP A 806 7.17 2.17 -48.41
C ASP A 806 7.09 2.30 -46.89
N PHE A 807 8.20 2.04 -46.18
CA PHE A 807 8.29 2.27 -44.74
C PHE A 807 7.97 3.71 -44.36
N PHE A 808 8.60 4.71 -45.01
CA PHE A 808 8.36 6.12 -44.69
C PHE A 808 6.95 6.58 -45.06
N ARG A 809 6.39 6.08 -46.16
CA ARG A 809 5.00 6.35 -46.54
C ARG A 809 4.02 5.90 -45.47
N ASP A 810 4.24 4.73 -44.87
CA ASP A 810 3.38 4.22 -43.81
C ASP A 810 3.65 4.90 -42.46
N ALA A 811 4.92 5.13 -42.11
CA ALA A 811 5.31 5.78 -40.85
C ALA A 811 4.88 7.26 -40.78
N LEU A 812 4.75 7.92 -41.94
CA LEU A 812 4.28 9.31 -42.07
C LEU A 812 2.85 9.41 -42.61
N ALA A 813 2.06 8.33 -42.50
CA ALA A 813 0.64 8.36 -42.87
C ALA A 813 -0.15 9.30 -41.94
N PRO A 814 -1.03 10.17 -42.47
CA PRO A 814 -1.80 11.11 -41.66
C PRO A 814 -2.71 10.38 -40.66
N GLU A 815 -3.31 9.28 -41.08
CA GLU A 815 -4.15 8.40 -40.26
C GLU A 815 -3.29 7.61 -39.27
N ARG A 816 -3.49 7.84 -37.97
CA ARG A 816 -2.76 7.13 -36.89
C ARG A 816 -2.88 5.61 -37.00
N ALA A 817 -4.04 5.10 -37.41
CA ALA A 817 -4.30 3.66 -37.52
C ALA A 817 -3.45 2.96 -38.61
N ARG A 818 -2.91 3.71 -39.57
CA ARG A 818 -2.00 3.17 -40.60
C ARG A 818 -0.53 3.14 -40.16
N ARG A 819 -0.19 3.87 -39.11
CA ARG A 819 1.16 3.90 -38.55
C ARG A 819 1.38 2.69 -37.62
N PRO A 820 2.62 2.22 -37.47
CA PRO A 820 2.93 1.20 -36.47
C PRO A 820 2.54 1.69 -35.05
N PRO A 821 1.86 0.85 -34.25
CA PRO A 821 1.21 1.30 -33.01
C PRO A 821 2.18 1.50 -31.83
N SER A 822 3.44 1.09 -31.96
CA SER A 822 4.44 1.18 -30.90
C SER A 822 5.85 1.32 -31.45
N ALA A 823 6.79 1.76 -30.60
CA ALA A 823 8.21 1.86 -30.94
C ALA A 823 8.79 0.52 -31.41
N ALA A 824 8.48 -0.59 -30.70
CA ALA A 824 8.88 -1.94 -31.11
C ALA A 824 8.33 -2.33 -32.49
N ALA A 825 7.07 -2.01 -32.78
CA ALA A 825 6.47 -2.31 -34.09
C ALA A 825 7.11 -1.49 -35.21
N LEU A 826 7.38 -0.20 -34.95
CA LEU A 826 8.08 0.67 -35.91
C LEU A 826 9.52 0.21 -36.14
N LYS A 827 10.23 -0.23 -35.08
CA LYS A 827 11.59 -0.76 -35.15
C LYS A 827 11.66 -2.01 -36.01
N ARG A 828 10.75 -2.98 -35.82
CA ARG A 828 10.69 -4.18 -36.67
C ARG A 828 10.56 -3.82 -38.14
N ARG A 829 9.63 -2.92 -38.48
CA ARG A 829 9.43 -2.48 -39.87
C ARG A 829 10.63 -1.71 -40.43
N LEU A 830 11.30 -0.89 -39.62
CA LEU A 830 12.52 -0.19 -40.01
C LEU A 830 13.64 -1.18 -40.36
N VAL A 831 13.86 -2.19 -39.51
CA VAL A 831 14.86 -3.24 -39.71
C VAL A 831 14.54 -4.03 -40.98
N GLU A 832 13.31 -4.49 -41.15
CA GLU A 832 12.86 -5.22 -42.36
C GLU A 832 13.11 -4.42 -43.64
N ALA A 833 12.88 -3.09 -43.60
CA ALA A 833 13.03 -2.22 -44.77
C ALA A 833 14.49 -1.87 -45.10
N LEU A 834 15.34 -1.59 -44.11
CA LEU A 834 16.69 -1.04 -44.31
C LEU A 834 17.82 -2.07 -44.16
N ALA A 835 17.64 -3.16 -43.40
CA ALA A 835 18.70 -4.15 -43.17
C ALA A 835 19.24 -4.79 -44.46
N PRO A 836 18.43 -5.13 -45.48
CA PRO A 836 18.93 -5.70 -46.74
C PRO A 836 19.89 -4.78 -47.51
N PHE A 837 19.85 -3.47 -47.23
CA PHE A 837 20.62 -2.45 -47.94
C PHE A 837 21.73 -1.84 -47.07
N SER A 838 21.94 -2.40 -45.88
CA SER A 838 23.00 -2.02 -44.96
C SER A 838 24.26 -2.81 -45.31
N THR A 839 25.14 -2.27 -46.16
CA THR A 839 26.46 -2.89 -46.36
C THR A 839 27.25 -2.86 -45.04
N PRO A 840 27.89 -3.96 -44.61
CA PRO A 840 28.76 -3.95 -43.45
C PRO A 840 29.94 -3.02 -43.73
N ALA A 841 30.16 -2.03 -42.85
CA ALA A 841 31.33 -1.17 -42.91
C ALA A 841 32.59 -2.05 -42.77
N THR A 842 33.35 -2.19 -43.84
CA THR A 842 34.65 -2.83 -43.82
C THR A 842 35.53 -2.06 -42.83
N SER A 843 35.95 -2.74 -41.77
CA SER A 843 36.93 -2.23 -40.81
C SER A 843 38.17 -1.76 -41.57
N ALA A 844 38.38 -0.44 -41.64
CA ALA A 844 39.65 0.14 -42.01
C ALA A 844 40.66 -0.24 -40.93
N THR A 845 41.34 -1.35 -41.16
CA THR A 845 42.51 -1.78 -40.42
C THR A 845 43.58 -0.71 -40.60
N SER A 846 44.04 -0.18 -39.47
CA SER A 846 45.31 0.53 -39.34
C SER A 846 46.40 -0.18 -40.14
N ARG A 847 47.05 0.55 -41.06
CA ARG A 847 48.40 0.23 -41.51
C ARG A 847 49.37 1.24 -40.88
N PRO A 848 50.60 0.79 -40.58
CA PRO A 848 51.51 1.39 -39.59
C PRO A 848 51.98 2.79 -39.94
#